data_AF-A0A2P7S8P6-F1
#
_entry.id   AF-A0A2P7S8P6-F1
#
_cell.length_a   1.000
_cell.length_b   1.000
_cell.length_c   1.000
_cell.angle_alpha   90.00
_cell.angle_beta   90.00
_cell.angle_gamma   90.00
#
_symmetry.space_group_name_H-M   'P 1'
#
loop_
_entity.id
_entity.type
_entity.pdbx_description
1 polymer ?
#
loop_
_entity_poly.entity_id
_entity_poly.type
_entity_poly.pdbx_seq_one_letter_code
_entity_poly.pdbx_strand_id
1 'polypeptide(L)'
;MLDAAYPTVVGGPPRPSVIRTPGLLVLPEGMERYQVPGAGAIFINIEAGDTVTIRDIEGGQACELVAIDTAGKSDASILGTKANADAAGLKALLLQDNESLCAFRKGLERRKIDLAKVEAVRLFGSSNIPGTEETFTVGREGSLVVAAPGGPMAVDSHDTATPLLVLVQRARIRPTSKSELPEPLADPVLDLRVKSATARSYFVKAGDFIQIIDVDGRQCTDFQCFSARKLDKGKDHPLDVTTTRTLMGTSYPMPGLHSKYYDQDFEPLVEVVQDTCGRHDAFALACAAKYYDDIGYPGHINCSENFNNALADTGVNPRAGWMAINFFFNTGIDAHGVMFSDEPWTRPGDYVLLRALTDIVCVSSACPDDTSPANGWNPTDIHVRTYSGEQKFSRAIATRTTPDAEPKMTRETAFHSSFAKHTRDFVEYRGYWLANSFAKDGLLEEYWACREKAVVMDLSPLRKFEITGPDSEALLQYTLTRDIKKLGVGQVVYTAMCYEHGGMIDDGTLLRLGKDNFRWVGGDDYSGIWLREVAEKLDLKVLVRSSTDQMHNIAVQGPRSRDILKEVIWTSPAQPSIAELEWFRFAVARIGDAQGAPVVISRTGYTGELGYEIWCHPRDAEKVFDAVWAAGQPHGLKPMGLQALDMVRIEAGLIFAGYDFSDQTDPFEAGIGFTVPLKTKTDDFIGRDALIRRKEHPSCKLVGLDIDANVAVGHGDCVHVGRAQIGEITSSMRSPVLGKNIALARLDVTHADIGTEVEIGKLDGQQKRLPARVVPFAHYDPQKTRPRS
;
A
#
# COMPACT_ATOMS: atom_id res chain seq x y z
N MET A 1 4.01 -16.84 -45.73
CA MET A 1 3.67 -18.08 -45.00
C MET A 1 2.58 -17.73 -44.01
N LEU A 2 1.31 -17.92 -44.39
CA LEU A 2 0.13 -17.76 -43.52
C LEU A 2 -0.57 -19.11 -43.47
N ASP A 3 0.12 -20.13 -42.95
CA ASP A 3 -0.46 -21.42 -42.57
C ASP A 3 -0.44 -21.50 -41.04
N ALA A 4 -1.23 -20.65 -40.39
CA ALA A 4 -1.59 -20.88 -38.99
C ALA A 4 -2.85 -21.73 -39.00
N ALA A 5 -2.71 -23.00 -38.63
CA ALA A 5 -3.84 -23.90 -38.40
C ALA A 5 -4.80 -23.24 -37.40
N TYR A 6 -6.07 -23.06 -37.80
CA TYR A 6 -7.13 -22.74 -36.85
C TYR A 6 -7.09 -23.77 -35.71
N PRO A 7 -7.31 -23.35 -34.44
CA PRO A 7 -7.31 -24.28 -33.33
C PRO A 7 -8.32 -25.40 -33.59
N THR A 8 -7.82 -26.64 -33.61
CA THR A 8 -8.65 -27.84 -33.78
C THR A 8 -9.69 -27.86 -32.67
N VAL A 9 -10.97 -27.79 -33.02
CA VAL A 9 -12.07 -27.94 -32.06
C VAL A 9 -11.96 -29.32 -31.45
N VAL A 10 -11.56 -29.40 -30.19
CA VAL A 10 -11.47 -30.67 -29.45
C VAL A 10 -12.89 -31.11 -29.11
N GLY A 11 -13.45 -32.00 -29.92
CA GLY A 11 -14.74 -32.64 -29.62
C GLY A 11 -14.63 -33.48 -28.35
N GLY A 12 -15.40 -33.11 -27.32
CA GLY A 12 -15.48 -33.81 -26.04
C GLY A 12 -16.60 -33.23 -25.18
N PRO A 13 -17.01 -33.92 -24.09
CA PRO A 13 -17.96 -33.35 -23.14
C PRO A 13 -17.40 -32.02 -22.59
N PRO A 14 -18.26 -31.04 -22.26
CA PRO A 14 -17.82 -29.79 -21.67
C PRO A 14 -16.98 -30.08 -20.43
N ARG A 15 -15.76 -29.53 -20.38
CA ARG A 15 -14.95 -29.58 -19.17
C ARG A 15 -15.53 -28.57 -18.18
N PRO A 16 -15.57 -28.89 -16.87
CA PRO A 16 -15.87 -27.88 -15.87
C PRO A 16 -14.96 -26.66 -16.04
N SER A 17 -15.48 -25.47 -15.79
CA SER A 17 -14.67 -24.26 -15.69
C SER A 17 -13.61 -24.46 -14.62
N VAL A 18 -12.35 -24.26 -14.96
CA VAL A 18 -11.26 -24.22 -13.99
C VAL A 18 -11.18 -22.80 -13.45
N ILE A 19 -11.69 -22.59 -12.24
CA ILE A 19 -11.54 -21.29 -11.55
C ILE A 19 -10.18 -21.29 -10.88
N ARG A 20 -9.35 -20.31 -11.21
CA ARG A 20 -8.13 -20.01 -10.45
C ARG A 20 -8.48 -18.91 -9.46
N THR A 21 -8.35 -19.18 -8.17
CA THR A 21 -8.62 -18.21 -7.09
C THR A 21 -7.32 -17.77 -6.40
N PRO A 22 -6.34 -17.17 -7.13
CA PRO A 22 -5.18 -16.59 -6.46
C PRO A 22 -5.67 -15.52 -5.48
N GLY A 23 -5.29 -15.59 -4.20
CA GLY A 23 -5.72 -14.66 -3.17
C GLY A 23 -6.83 -15.11 -2.22
N LEU A 24 -7.50 -16.24 -2.49
CA LEU A 24 -8.00 -17.05 -1.38
C LEU A 24 -6.82 -17.88 -0.92
N LEU A 25 -6.39 -17.68 0.32
CA LEU A 25 -5.29 -18.43 0.90
C LEU A 25 -5.69 -19.89 1.09
N VAL A 26 -5.66 -20.68 0.02
CA VAL A 26 -5.93 -22.13 0.06
C VAL A 26 -4.63 -22.82 0.45
N LEU A 27 -4.33 -22.76 1.75
CA LEU A 27 -3.28 -23.60 2.31
C LEU A 27 -3.73 -25.07 2.25
N PRO A 28 -2.80 -26.03 2.18
CA PRO A 28 -3.10 -27.45 2.39
C PRO A 28 -3.94 -27.66 3.65
N GLU A 29 -4.79 -28.68 3.66
CA GLU A 29 -5.67 -28.96 4.80
C GLU A 29 -4.86 -29.10 6.11
N GLY A 30 -5.27 -28.37 7.14
CA GLY A 30 -4.57 -28.31 8.43
C GLY A 30 -3.31 -27.45 8.46
N MET A 31 -2.96 -26.73 7.39
CA MET A 31 -1.83 -25.80 7.38
C MET A 31 -2.28 -24.38 7.74
N GLU A 32 -1.59 -23.76 8.69
CA GLU A 32 -1.72 -22.37 9.07
C GLU A 32 -0.46 -21.60 8.68
N ARG A 33 -0.61 -20.31 8.41
CA ARG A 33 0.48 -19.42 8.01
C ARG A 33 0.49 -18.18 8.89
N TYR A 34 1.66 -17.80 9.38
CA TYR A 34 1.87 -16.59 10.15
C TYR A 34 3.10 -15.84 9.62
N GLN A 35 3.09 -14.51 9.74
CA GLN A 35 4.24 -13.68 9.42
C GLN A 35 4.74 -12.97 10.68
N VAL A 36 6.03 -13.12 10.97
CA VAL A 36 6.70 -12.36 12.03
C VAL A 36 7.27 -11.09 11.39
N PRO A 37 6.87 -9.88 11.81
CA PRO A 37 7.49 -8.67 11.30
C PRO A 37 8.96 -8.59 11.74
N GLY A 38 9.82 -8.01 10.89
CA GLY A 38 11.20 -7.73 11.26
C GLY A 38 11.28 -6.82 12.49
N ALA A 39 12.19 -7.11 13.42
CA ALA A 39 12.22 -6.50 14.74
C ALA A 39 10.90 -6.67 15.53
N GLY A 40 10.24 -7.81 15.37
CA GLY A 40 8.98 -8.14 16.02
C GLY A 40 8.90 -9.58 16.53
N ALA A 41 7.78 -9.92 17.16
CA ALA A 41 7.51 -11.26 17.66
C ALA A 41 6.02 -11.58 17.59
N ILE A 42 5.69 -12.87 17.44
CA ILE A 42 4.32 -13.41 17.47
C ILE A 42 4.22 -14.55 18.48
N PHE A 43 2.99 -14.91 18.83
CA PHE A 43 2.66 -16.00 19.75
C PHE A 43 1.68 -16.96 19.07
N ILE A 44 1.97 -18.25 19.09
CA ILE A 44 1.20 -19.31 18.43
C ILE A 44 0.93 -20.44 19.42
N ASN A 45 -0.28 -20.98 19.47
CA ASN A 45 -0.56 -22.21 20.22
C ASN A 45 -0.18 -23.44 19.39
N ILE A 46 0.45 -24.43 20.01
CA ILE A 46 0.95 -25.64 19.36
C ILE A 46 0.49 -26.91 20.10
N GLU A 47 0.05 -27.91 19.34
CA GLU A 47 -0.42 -29.19 19.87
C GLU A 47 0.58 -30.32 19.59
N ALA A 48 0.53 -31.38 20.40
CA ALA A 48 1.36 -32.56 20.19
C ALA A 48 1.08 -33.19 18.81
N GLY A 49 2.15 -33.37 18.03
CA GLY A 49 2.14 -33.87 16.66
C GLY A 49 2.22 -32.78 15.59
N ASP A 50 1.95 -31.52 15.91
CA ASP A 50 2.04 -30.42 14.94
C ASP A 50 3.46 -30.33 14.36
N THR A 51 3.56 -29.93 13.09
CA THR A 51 4.84 -29.59 12.45
C THR A 51 4.92 -28.08 12.28
N VAL A 52 5.98 -27.46 12.80
CA VAL A 52 6.21 -26.02 12.69
C VAL A 52 7.44 -25.78 11.82
N THR A 53 7.26 -25.11 10.68
CA THR A 53 8.34 -24.69 9.78
C THR A 53 8.54 -23.19 9.90
N ILE A 54 9.78 -22.77 10.16
CA ILE A 54 10.19 -21.36 10.13
C ILE A 54 10.98 -21.15 8.85
N ARG A 55 10.67 -20.09 8.11
CA ARG A 55 11.37 -19.69 6.89
C ARG A 55 11.89 -18.26 7.00
N ASP A 56 13.18 -18.08 6.75
CA ASP A 56 13.81 -16.78 6.51
C ASP A 56 13.57 -16.36 5.06
N ILE A 57 12.62 -15.45 4.82
CA ILE A 57 12.18 -15.09 3.46
C ILE A 57 13.28 -14.34 2.70
N GLU A 58 13.92 -13.37 3.36
CA GLU A 58 14.82 -12.42 2.70
C GLU A 58 16.31 -12.76 2.93
N GLY A 59 16.60 -13.72 3.81
CA GLY A 59 17.95 -14.14 4.17
C GLY A 59 18.58 -13.22 5.21
N GLY A 60 19.49 -13.77 6.01
CA GLY A 60 20.25 -13.04 7.02
C GLY A 60 19.45 -12.66 8.28
N GLN A 61 18.21 -13.12 8.44
CA GLN A 61 17.37 -12.80 9.59
C GLN A 61 17.46 -13.89 10.66
N ALA A 62 18.03 -13.55 11.80
CA ALA A 62 18.01 -14.44 12.97
C ALA A 62 16.57 -14.66 13.44
N CYS A 63 16.30 -15.85 13.98
CA CYS A 63 15.05 -16.20 14.62
C CYS A 63 15.32 -16.72 16.03
N GLU A 64 14.48 -16.36 16.99
CA GLU A 64 14.48 -16.96 18.33
C GLU A 64 13.12 -17.58 18.61
N LEU A 65 13.11 -18.90 18.86
CA LEU A 65 11.94 -19.66 19.26
C LEU A 65 11.95 -19.88 20.77
N VAL A 66 10.88 -19.47 21.45
CA VAL A 66 10.67 -19.78 22.87
C VAL A 66 9.42 -20.63 22.99
N ALA A 67 9.63 -21.94 23.15
CA ALA A 67 8.54 -22.88 23.42
C ALA A 67 8.21 -22.88 24.92
N ILE A 68 6.93 -22.83 25.25
CA ILE A 68 6.41 -22.59 26.59
C ILE A 68 5.39 -23.68 26.91
N ASP A 69 5.54 -24.33 28.07
CA ASP A 69 4.58 -25.32 28.53
C ASP A 69 3.30 -24.70 29.10
N THR A 70 2.31 -25.54 29.38
CA THR A 70 1.01 -25.11 29.93
C THR A 70 1.11 -24.48 31.33
N ALA A 71 2.25 -24.61 32.02
CA ALA A 71 2.53 -23.96 33.30
C ALA A 71 3.24 -22.60 33.14
N GLY A 72 3.52 -22.16 31.90
CA GLY A 72 4.18 -20.89 31.60
C GLY A 72 5.71 -20.94 31.65
N LYS A 73 6.33 -22.14 31.70
CA LYS A 73 7.79 -22.31 31.75
C LYS A 73 8.34 -22.60 30.35
N SER A 74 9.47 -21.97 30.00
CA SER A 74 10.15 -22.27 28.73
C SER A 74 10.78 -23.66 28.74
N ASP A 75 10.54 -24.43 27.68
CA ASP A 75 11.14 -25.75 27.47
C ASP A 75 11.23 -26.09 25.98
N ALA A 76 12.44 -26.04 25.42
CA ALA A 76 12.69 -26.34 24.01
C ALA A 76 12.41 -27.80 23.62
N SER A 77 12.33 -28.74 24.58
CA SER A 77 12.00 -30.14 24.30
C SER A 77 10.59 -30.31 23.74
N ILE A 78 9.72 -29.30 23.92
CA ILE A 78 8.42 -29.21 23.25
C ILE A 78 8.55 -29.31 21.74
N LEU A 79 9.60 -28.72 21.15
CA LEU A 79 9.89 -28.75 19.72
C LEU A 79 10.80 -29.94 19.33
N GLY A 80 11.02 -30.89 20.25
CA GLY A 80 11.93 -32.02 20.03
C GLY A 80 13.41 -31.64 19.99
N THR A 81 13.79 -30.46 20.49
CA THR A 81 15.17 -29.93 20.44
C THR A 81 15.65 -29.44 21.80
N LYS A 82 16.88 -28.92 21.86
CA LYS A 82 17.47 -28.31 23.06
C LYS A 82 17.64 -26.81 22.84
N ALA A 83 17.48 -26.03 23.89
CA ALA A 83 17.81 -24.62 23.86
C ALA A 83 19.30 -24.43 23.59
N ASN A 84 19.64 -23.42 22.80
CA ASN A 84 21.01 -23.05 22.45
C ASN A 84 21.29 -21.54 22.67
N ALA A 85 20.31 -20.79 23.17
CA ALA A 85 20.39 -19.36 23.43
C ALA A 85 19.51 -18.95 24.64
N ASP A 86 19.73 -17.75 25.15
CA ASP A 86 19.05 -17.17 26.32
C ASP A 86 17.94 -16.18 25.95
N ALA A 87 17.44 -16.23 24.72
CA ALA A 87 16.42 -15.32 24.18
C ALA A 87 16.80 -13.82 24.25
N ALA A 88 18.09 -13.49 24.16
CA ALA A 88 18.56 -12.11 24.24
C ALA A 88 17.91 -11.19 23.19
N GLY A 89 17.63 -11.70 21.99
CA GLY A 89 16.96 -10.96 20.93
C GLY A 89 15.52 -10.60 21.31
N LEU A 90 14.71 -11.58 21.71
CA LEU A 90 13.34 -11.35 22.20
C LEU A 90 13.34 -10.37 23.39
N LYS A 91 14.24 -10.56 24.36
CA LYS A 91 14.35 -9.66 25.53
C LYS A 91 14.65 -8.23 25.09
N ALA A 92 15.56 -8.03 24.13
CA ALA A 92 15.87 -6.71 23.59
C ALA A 92 14.67 -6.08 22.87
N LEU A 93 13.90 -6.86 22.11
CA LEU A 93 12.66 -6.38 21.48
C LEU A 93 11.64 -5.89 22.51
N LEU A 94 11.41 -6.65 23.58
CA LEU A 94 10.43 -6.31 24.63
C LEU A 94 10.82 -5.10 25.51
N LEU A 95 12.07 -4.63 25.39
CA LEU A 95 12.56 -3.40 26.02
C LEU A 95 12.38 -2.17 25.15
N GLN A 96 12.06 -2.33 23.86
CA GLN A 96 11.83 -1.20 22.96
C GLN A 96 10.52 -0.50 23.29
N ASP A 97 10.50 0.82 23.14
CA ASP A 97 9.32 1.65 23.34
C ASP A 97 8.43 1.64 22.08
N ASN A 98 7.83 0.49 21.82
CA ASN A 98 6.90 0.24 20.72
C ASN A 98 5.57 -0.28 21.27
N GLU A 99 4.46 0.34 20.86
CA GLU A 99 3.12 0.01 21.37
C GLU A 99 2.74 -1.46 21.16
N SER A 100 3.02 -2.02 19.98
CA SER A 100 2.75 -3.42 19.65
C SER A 100 3.57 -4.37 20.52
N LEU A 101 4.87 -4.08 20.73
CA LEU A 101 5.73 -4.91 21.59
C LEU A 101 5.37 -4.76 23.07
N CYS A 102 4.90 -3.59 23.50
CA CYS A 102 4.37 -3.36 24.83
C CYS A 102 3.08 -4.16 25.08
N ALA A 103 2.15 -4.16 24.12
CA ALA A 103 0.93 -4.98 24.18
C ALA A 103 1.27 -6.47 24.19
N PHE A 104 2.21 -6.91 23.35
CA PHE A 104 2.71 -8.28 23.31
C PHE A 104 3.33 -8.69 24.66
N ARG A 105 4.19 -7.86 25.24
CA ARG A 105 4.78 -8.08 26.58
C ARG A 105 3.70 -8.26 27.64
N LYS A 106 2.71 -7.36 27.71
CA LYS A 106 1.56 -7.48 28.63
C LYS A 106 0.76 -8.75 28.38
N GLY A 107 0.68 -9.20 27.13
CA GLY A 107 0.06 -10.47 26.74
C GLY A 107 0.81 -11.69 27.31
N LEU A 108 2.13 -11.67 27.30
CA LEU A 108 2.96 -12.72 27.90
C LEU A 108 2.87 -12.70 29.44
N GLU A 109 2.86 -11.51 30.05
CA GLU A 109 2.68 -11.32 31.50
C GLU A 109 1.33 -11.87 31.98
N ARG A 110 0.23 -11.59 31.24
CA ARG A 110 -1.11 -12.15 31.52
C ARG A 110 -1.13 -13.68 31.50
N ARG A 111 -0.27 -14.29 30.69
CA ARG A 111 -0.09 -15.75 30.58
C ARG A 111 0.92 -16.30 31.60
N LYS A 112 1.40 -15.48 32.54
CA LYS A 112 2.35 -15.82 33.62
C LYS A 112 3.69 -16.36 33.13
N ILE A 113 4.16 -15.88 31.98
CA ILE A 113 5.44 -16.29 31.39
C ILE A 113 6.57 -15.44 32.01
N ASP A 114 7.53 -16.09 32.69
CA ASP A 114 8.69 -15.42 33.30
C ASP A 114 9.79 -15.15 32.27
N LEU A 115 9.74 -13.97 31.64
CA LEU A 115 10.70 -13.52 30.63
C LEU A 115 12.15 -13.39 31.12
N ALA A 116 12.42 -13.36 32.43
CA ALA A 116 13.79 -13.30 32.92
C ALA A 116 14.53 -14.63 32.76
N LYS A 117 13.79 -15.75 32.77
CA LYS A 117 14.35 -17.12 32.80
C LYS A 117 14.03 -17.93 31.54
N VAL A 118 13.57 -17.28 30.47
CA VAL A 118 13.31 -17.98 29.21
C VAL A 118 14.60 -18.41 28.51
N GLU A 119 14.60 -19.64 28.03
CA GLU A 119 15.59 -20.19 27.11
C GLU A 119 15.00 -20.26 25.69
N ALA A 120 15.84 -20.08 24.68
CA ALA A 120 15.42 -20.06 23.27
C ALA A 120 16.19 -21.08 22.41
N VAL A 121 15.56 -21.45 21.31
CA VAL A 121 16.21 -22.05 20.15
C VAL A 121 16.45 -20.94 19.14
N ARG A 122 17.71 -20.53 18.99
CA ARG A 122 18.15 -19.58 17.98
C ARG A 122 18.37 -20.31 16.67
N LEU A 123 17.66 -19.86 15.65
CA LEU A 123 17.78 -20.30 14.27
C LEU A 123 18.34 -19.18 13.42
N PHE A 124 18.99 -19.58 12.33
CA PHE A 124 19.54 -18.71 11.34
C PHE A 124 20.61 -17.72 11.85
N GLY A 125 21.30 -17.08 10.90
CA GLY A 125 22.31 -16.08 11.17
C GLY A 125 22.49 -15.17 9.96
N SER A 126 23.38 -14.19 10.08
CA SER A 126 23.63 -13.18 9.04
C SER A 126 24.13 -13.76 7.71
N SER A 127 24.57 -15.02 7.69
CA SER A 127 25.09 -15.73 6.52
C SER A 127 24.07 -16.63 5.82
N ASN A 128 22.85 -16.74 6.34
CA ASN A 128 21.86 -17.63 5.74
C ASN A 128 21.35 -17.09 4.41
N ILE A 129 21.05 -18.02 3.50
CA ILE A 129 20.50 -17.69 2.18
C ILE A 129 19.00 -17.40 2.28
N PRO A 130 18.44 -16.58 1.37
CA PRO A 130 17.01 -16.36 1.31
C PRO A 130 16.27 -17.67 1.10
N GLY A 131 15.13 -17.83 1.77
CA GLY A 131 14.31 -19.03 1.73
C GLY A 131 14.81 -20.18 2.62
N THR A 132 15.83 -19.99 3.46
CA THR A 132 16.26 -21.05 4.40
C THR A 132 15.12 -21.43 5.34
N GLU A 133 14.88 -22.73 5.50
CA GLU A 133 13.81 -23.30 6.34
C GLU A 133 14.36 -24.23 7.42
N GLU A 134 13.73 -24.20 8.60
CA GLU A 134 13.95 -25.16 9.69
C GLU A 134 12.60 -25.67 10.19
N THR A 135 12.48 -26.98 10.37
CA THR A 135 11.21 -27.63 10.70
C THR A 135 11.31 -28.44 11.99
N PHE A 136 10.31 -28.28 12.86
CA PHE A 136 10.22 -28.92 14.17
C PHE A 136 8.93 -29.74 14.27
N THR A 137 8.99 -30.89 14.95
CA THR A 137 7.81 -31.66 15.34
C THR A 137 7.53 -31.41 16.80
N VAL A 138 6.30 -30.99 17.10
CA VAL A 138 5.86 -30.66 18.45
C VAL A 138 5.59 -31.95 19.22
N GLY A 139 6.38 -32.24 20.25
CA GLY A 139 6.28 -33.46 21.05
C GLY A 139 5.19 -33.41 22.14
N ARG A 140 4.84 -32.21 22.62
CA ARG A 140 3.83 -32.00 23.66
C ARG A 140 3.11 -30.67 23.46
N GLU A 141 1.88 -30.55 23.95
CA GLU A 141 1.10 -29.31 23.83
C GLU A 141 1.75 -28.14 24.60
N GLY A 142 1.58 -26.94 24.07
CA GLY A 142 2.10 -25.71 24.65
C GLY A 142 1.88 -24.49 23.76
N SER A 143 2.74 -23.50 23.91
CA SER A 143 2.73 -22.30 23.08
C SER A 143 4.14 -21.98 22.58
N LEU A 144 4.21 -21.23 21.48
CA LEU A 144 5.45 -20.86 20.81
C LEU A 144 5.49 -19.36 20.60
N VAL A 145 6.50 -18.70 21.15
CA VAL A 145 6.88 -17.35 20.73
C VAL A 145 7.91 -17.47 19.62
N VAL A 146 7.65 -16.83 18.49
CA VAL A 146 8.59 -16.70 17.38
C VAL A 146 8.99 -15.23 17.28
N ALA A 147 10.27 -14.94 17.52
CA ALA A 147 10.82 -13.60 17.39
C ALA A 147 11.73 -13.51 16.15
N ALA A 148 11.69 -12.35 15.48
CA ALA A 148 12.64 -11.94 14.46
C ALA A 148 13.52 -10.81 15.03
N PRO A 149 14.57 -11.11 15.82
CA PRO A 149 15.36 -10.09 16.47
C PRO A 149 16.09 -9.23 15.46
N GLY A 150 16.11 -7.93 15.72
CA GLY A 150 16.80 -6.96 14.91
C GLY A 150 16.79 -5.60 15.60
N GLY A 151 17.82 -4.81 15.37
CA GLY A 151 17.92 -3.45 15.86
C GLY A 151 17.74 -2.43 14.74
N PRO A 152 17.75 -1.14 15.10
CA PRO A 152 17.96 -0.04 14.16
C PRO A 152 19.10 -0.35 13.18
N MET A 153 18.81 -0.39 11.88
CA MET A 153 19.85 -0.60 10.87
C MET A 153 20.83 0.57 10.88
N ALA A 154 22.13 0.27 10.93
CA ALA A 154 23.15 1.28 10.66
C ALA A 154 23.25 1.52 9.15
N VAL A 155 23.36 2.78 8.75
CA VAL A 155 23.23 3.23 7.35
C VAL A 155 24.22 2.52 6.40
N ASP A 156 25.38 2.12 6.91
CA ASP A 156 26.49 1.46 6.22
C ASP A 156 26.51 -0.07 6.41
N SER A 157 25.80 -0.60 7.39
CA SER A 157 25.83 -2.04 7.74
C SER A 157 24.86 -2.88 6.92
N HIS A 158 23.78 -2.27 6.43
CA HIS A 158 22.79 -2.90 5.55
C HIS A 158 22.16 -4.15 6.18
N ASP A 159 22.19 -4.28 7.50
CA ASP A 159 21.72 -5.41 8.29
C ASP A 159 20.26 -5.21 8.73
N THR A 160 19.41 -4.85 7.77
CA THR A 160 17.98 -4.61 8.01
C THR A 160 17.30 -5.85 8.60
N ALA A 161 16.41 -5.61 9.56
CA ALA A 161 15.55 -6.63 10.13
C ALA A 161 14.40 -6.92 9.16
N THR A 162 14.25 -8.17 8.76
CA THR A 162 13.29 -8.60 7.73
C THR A 162 12.27 -9.57 8.32
N PRO A 163 11.11 -9.77 7.65
CA PRO A 163 10.09 -10.65 8.18
C PRO A 163 10.46 -12.14 8.06
N LEU A 164 9.96 -12.94 9.00
CA LEU A 164 9.98 -14.40 8.94
C LEU A 164 8.59 -14.94 8.56
N LEU A 165 8.56 -16.09 7.91
CA LEU A 165 7.33 -16.86 7.67
C LEU A 165 7.31 -18.07 8.62
N VAL A 166 6.16 -18.34 9.21
CA VAL A 166 5.91 -19.52 10.04
C VAL A 166 4.76 -20.29 9.43
N LEU A 167 4.97 -21.58 9.16
CA LEU A 167 3.95 -22.51 8.71
C LEU A 167 3.72 -23.54 9.81
N VAL A 168 2.46 -23.76 10.18
CA VAL A 168 2.08 -24.78 11.18
C VAL A 168 1.17 -25.79 10.51
N GLN A 169 1.66 -27.00 10.28
CA GLN A 169 0.84 -28.13 9.85
C GLN A 169 0.29 -28.84 11.09
N ARG A 170 -1.02 -28.73 11.32
CA ARG A 170 -1.72 -29.36 12.43
C ARG A 170 -1.73 -30.88 12.29
N ALA A 171 -1.37 -31.61 13.33
CA ALA A 171 -1.49 -33.07 13.36
C ALA A 171 -2.94 -33.53 13.51
N ARG A 172 -3.72 -32.77 14.27
CA ARG A 172 -5.17 -32.96 14.36
C ARG A 172 -5.84 -31.91 13.50
N ILE A 173 -6.23 -32.33 12.31
CA ILE A 173 -7.09 -31.52 11.44
C ILE A 173 -8.43 -31.38 12.17
N ARG A 174 -8.67 -30.21 12.75
CA ARG A 174 -10.01 -29.85 13.20
C ARG A 174 -10.84 -29.69 11.93
N PRO A 175 -12.08 -30.21 11.85
CA PRO A 175 -12.95 -29.96 10.71
C PRO A 175 -13.26 -28.46 10.62
N THR A 176 -12.43 -27.71 9.88
CA THR A 176 -12.62 -26.29 9.60
C THR A 176 -13.67 -26.17 8.50
N SER A 177 -14.94 -26.25 8.89
CA SER A 177 -16.00 -25.65 8.06
C SER A 177 -16.10 -24.14 8.30
N LYS A 178 -15.45 -23.60 9.34
CA LYS A 178 -15.48 -22.20 9.74
C LYS A 178 -14.13 -21.73 10.24
N SER A 179 -13.72 -20.55 9.81
CA SER A 179 -12.50 -19.86 10.24
C SER A 179 -12.60 -19.41 11.70
N GLU A 180 -11.49 -19.48 12.43
CA GLU A 180 -11.43 -18.91 13.79
C GLU A 180 -11.47 -17.38 13.71
N LEU A 181 -12.16 -16.75 14.67
CA LEU A 181 -12.21 -15.29 14.73
C LEU A 181 -10.82 -14.73 15.06
N PRO A 182 -10.43 -13.57 14.50
CA PRO A 182 -9.22 -12.90 14.92
C PRO A 182 -9.30 -12.50 16.41
N GLU A 183 -8.14 -12.40 17.06
CA GLU A 183 -8.04 -11.86 18.42
C GLU A 183 -8.70 -10.47 18.49
N PRO A 184 -9.43 -10.15 19.57
CA PRO A 184 -10.00 -8.82 19.76
C PRO A 184 -8.95 -7.71 19.72
N LEU A 185 -9.28 -6.56 19.11
CA LEU A 185 -8.39 -5.40 19.06
C LEU A 185 -8.12 -4.79 20.44
N ALA A 186 -9.10 -4.94 21.34
CA ALA A 186 -9.06 -4.60 22.76
C ALA A 186 -10.08 -5.47 23.51
N ASP A 187 -10.21 -5.31 24.83
CA ASP A 187 -11.25 -6.01 25.58
C ASP A 187 -12.65 -5.56 25.09
N PRO A 188 -13.49 -6.46 24.55
CA PRO A 188 -14.77 -6.07 23.95
C PRO A 188 -15.80 -5.72 25.02
N VAL A 189 -16.60 -4.68 24.76
CA VAL A 189 -17.80 -4.31 25.54
C VAL A 189 -18.98 -5.19 25.12
N LEU A 190 -19.09 -5.46 23.81
CA LEU A 190 -20.02 -6.41 23.20
C LEU A 190 -19.23 -7.36 22.30
N ASP A 191 -19.59 -8.64 22.33
CA ASP A 191 -19.03 -9.68 21.47
C ASP A 191 -20.17 -10.55 20.93
N LEU A 192 -20.58 -10.31 19.68
CA LEU A 192 -21.86 -10.74 19.12
C LEU A 192 -21.67 -11.46 17.77
N ARG A 193 -22.03 -12.75 17.72
CA ARG A 193 -22.12 -13.50 16.47
C ARG A 193 -23.48 -13.27 15.80
N VAL A 194 -23.48 -12.81 14.55
CA VAL A 194 -24.71 -12.75 13.72
C VAL A 194 -24.67 -13.95 12.77
N LYS A 195 -25.64 -14.85 12.92
CA LYS A 195 -25.69 -16.09 12.15
C LYS A 195 -26.09 -15.80 10.71
N SER A 196 -25.56 -16.59 9.78
CA SER A 196 -25.96 -16.59 8.37
C SER A 196 -27.48 -16.48 8.23
N ALA A 197 -27.93 -15.63 7.30
CA ALA A 197 -29.34 -15.35 7.05
C ALA A 197 -30.12 -14.76 8.23
N THR A 198 -29.46 -14.10 9.19
CA THR A 198 -30.13 -13.41 10.32
C THR A 198 -29.57 -12.01 10.55
N ALA A 199 -30.28 -11.21 11.35
CA ALA A 199 -29.79 -9.91 11.84
C ALA A 199 -29.86 -9.79 13.36
N ARG A 200 -29.09 -8.86 13.91
CA ARG A 200 -29.11 -8.49 15.33
C ARG A 200 -28.97 -6.97 15.49
N SER A 201 -29.77 -6.40 16.39
CA SER A 201 -29.64 -5.02 16.82
C SER A 201 -28.82 -4.90 18.10
N TYR A 202 -28.14 -3.77 18.28
CA TYR A 202 -27.32 -3.49 19.46
C TYR A 202 -27.17 -1.97 19.66
N PHE A 203 -26.84 -1.56 20.88
CA PHE A 203 -26.64 -0.14 21.23
C PHE A 203 -25.15 0.17 21.40
N VAL A 204 -24.74 1.34 20.94
CA VAL A 204 -23.34 1.82 21.03
C VAL A 204 -23.34 3.27 21.50
N LYS A 205 -22.53 3.57 22.51
CA LYS A 205 -22.41 4.93 23.06
C LYS A 205 -21.59 5.82 22.14
N ALA A 206 -21.86 7.11 22.18
CA ALA A 206 -21.02 8.11 21.52
C ALA A 206 -19.55 7.95 21.96
N GLY A 207 -18.64 7.87 20.98
CA GLY A 207 -17.21 7.71 21.18
C GLY A 207 -16.71 6.26 21.16
N ASP A 208 -17.57 5.27 21.42
CA ASP A 208 -17.24 3.85 21.35
C ASP A 208 -17.06 3.37 19.90
N PHE A 209 -16.39 2.23 19.74
CA PHE A 209 -16.08 1.66 18.44
C PHE A 209 -16.95 0.44 18.12
N ILE A 210 -17.15 0.18 16.84
CA ILE A 210 -17.86 -0.98 16.29
C ILE A 210 -16.94 -1.65 15.28
N GLN A 211 -16.58 -2.91 15.51
CA GLN A 211 -15.87 -3.73 14.56
C GLN A 211 -16.84 -4.74 13.96
N ILE A 212 -17.02 -4.70 12.64
CA ILE A 212 -17.81 -5.68 11.89
C ILE A 212 -16.85 -6.54 11.09
N ILE A 213 -16.89 -7.85 11.31
CA ILE A 213 -15.91 -8.83 10.83
C ILE A 213 -16.61 -9.82 9.90
N ASP A 214 -16.06 -10.00 8.71
CA ASP A 214 -16.34 -11.15 7.86
C ASP A 214 -15.57 -12.37 8.38
N VAL A 215 -16.28 -13.42 8.75
CA VAL A 215 -15.74 -14.53 9.52
C VAL A 215 -15.00 -15.49 8.61
N ASP A 216 -15.66 -15.86 7.53
CA ASP A 216 -15.21 -16.92 6.63
C ASP A 216 -14.72 -16.36 5.28
N GLY A 217 -14.74 -15.03 5.13
CA GLY A 217 -14.48 -14.36 3.87
C GLY A 217 -15.70 -14.43 2.96
N ARG A 218 -15.72 -13.53 1.99
CA ARG A 218 -16.78 -13.41 0.99
C ARG A 218 -18.18 -13.18 1.52
N GLN A 219 -18.38 -12.89 2.80
CA GLN A 219 -19.70 -12.61 3.36
C GLN A 219 -19.95 -11.11 3.40
N CYS A 220 -21.03 -10.68 2.75
CA CYS A 220 -21.51 -9.31 2.86
C CYS A 220 -22.29 -9.08 4.15
N THR A 221 -22.23 -7.85 4.64
CA THR A 221 -23.04 -7.42 5.79
C THR A 221 -23.72 -6.10 5.53
N ASP A 222 -25.04 -6.13 5.56
CA ASP A 222 -25.86 -4.93 5.58
C ASP A 222 -25.78 -4.34 6.98
N PHE A 223 -25.36 -3.07 7.07
CA PHE A 223 -25.30 -2.31 8.31
C PHE A 223 -26.16 -1.05 8.24
N GLN A 224 -26.84 -0.77 9.35
CA GLN A 224 -27.70 0.39 9.50
C GLN A 224 -27.65 0.90 10.95
N CYS A 225 -27.76 2.20 11.15
CA CYS A 225 -27.78 2.79 12.49
C CYS A 225 -28.60 4.08 12.55
N PHE A 226 -29.02 4.43 13.78
CA PHE A 226 -29.93 5.54 14.06
C PHE A 226 -29.43 6.31 15.27
N SER A 227 -29.58 7.64 15.26
CA SER A 227 -29.37 8.46 16.46
C SER A 227 -30.39 8.07 17.54
N ALA A 228 -29.94 7.54 18.67
CA ALA A 228 -30.82 7.09 19.77
C ALA A 228 -31.71 8.24 20.27
N ARG A 229 -31.15 9.46 20.34
CA ARG A 229 -31.87 10.69 20.69
C ARG A 229 -33.00 11.03 19.70
N LYS A 230 -32.87 10.65 18.42
CA LYS A 230 -33.94 10.84 17.42
C LYS A 230 -35.03 9.78 17.60
N LEU A 231 -34.65 8.54 17.87
CA LEU A 231 -35.60 7.46 18.19
C LEU A 231 -36.44 7.78 19.43
N ASP A 232 -35.84 8.32 20.50
CA ASP A 232 -36.55 8.78 21.69
C ASP A 232 -37.63 9.85 21.39
N LYS A 233 -37.45 10.57 20.27
CA LYS A 233 -38.39 11.60 19.78
C LYS A 233 -39.35 11.08 18.71
N GLY A 234 -39.38 9.76 18.48
CA GLY A 234 -40.19 9.12 17.44
C GLY A 234 -39.73 9.43 16.02
N LYS A 235 -38.45 9.78 15.82
CA LYS A 235 -37.85 10.03 14.50
C LYS A 235 -36.86 8.91 14.17
N ASP A 236 -37.22 8.03 13.25
CA ASP A 236 -36.39 6.90 12.84
C ASP A 236 -35.60 7.17 11.56
N HIS A 237 -34.87 8.29 11.53
CA HIS A 237 -33.99 8.64 10.41
C HIS A 237 -32.76 7.72 10.40
N PRO A 238 -32.61 6.86 9.37
CA PRO A 238 -31.47 5.95 9.27
C PRO A 238 -30.22 6.68 8.76
N LEU A 239 -29.05 6.05 8.95
CA LEU A 239 -27.89 6.24 8.08
C LEU A 239 -28.33 6.17 6.62
N ASP A 240 -28.05 7.24 5.88
CA ASP A 240 -28.50 7.45 4.53
C ASP A 240 -27.29 7.54 3.59
N VAL A 241 -27.11 6.50 2.78
CA VAL A 241 -25.98 6.39 1.86
C VAL A 241 -26.02 7.46 0.76
N THR A 242 -27.20 7.90 0.35
CA THR A 242 -27.36 8.96 -0.67
C THR A 242 -26.88 10.31 -0.13
N THR A 243 -27.29 10.64 1.08
CA THR A 243 -26.85 11.83 1.80
C THR A 243 -25.35 11.78 2.05
N THR A 244 -24.85 10.63 2.47
CA THR A 244 -23.42 10.41 2.67
C THR A 244 -22.62 10.65 1.39
N ARG A 245 -23.00 10.06 0.25
CA ARG A 245 -22.35 10.30 -1.05
C ARG A 245 -22.42 11.76 -1.46
N THR A 246 -23.56 12.41 -1.22
CA THR A 246 -23.77 13.83 -1.55
C THR A 246 -22.80 14.73 -0.78
N LEU A 247 -22.57 14.46 0.51
CA LEU A 247 -21.68 15.25 1.35
C LEU A 247 -20.20 14.91 1.14
N MET A 248 -19.87 13.64 0.90
CA MET A 248 -18.48 13.18 0.77
C MET A 248 -17.91 13.30 -0.64
N GLY A 249 -18.75 13.28 -1.68
CA GLY A 249 -18.30 13.28 -3.07
C GLY A 249 -17.62 11.97 -3.51
N THR A 250 -17.70 10.91 -2.70
CA THR A 250 -17.17 9.57 -2.96
C THR A 250 -18.29 8.53 -2.91
N SER A 251 -18.08 7.37 -3.56
CA SER A 251 -19.04 6.27 -3.56
C SER A 251 -19.40 5.79 -2.16
N TYR A 252 -18.40 5.75 -1.27
CA TYR A 252 -18.55 5.44 0.14
C TYR A 252 -17.39 6.08 0.94
N PRO A 253 -17.58 6.32 2.25
CA PRO A 253 -16.53 6.76 3.15
C PRO A 253 -15.37 5.76 3.30
N MET A 254 -14.16 6.29 3.49
CA MET A 254 -12.93 5.55 3.81
C MET A 254 -12.19 6.23 4.96
N PRO A 255 -11.32 5.53 5.71
CA PRO A 255 -10.45 6.17 6.70
C PRO A 255 -9.71 7.39 6.11
N GLY A 256 -9.76 8.54 6.79
CA GLY A 256 -9.15 9.78 6.30
C GLY A 256 -10.08 10.98 6.42
N LEU A 257 -10.02 11.89 5.44
CA LEU A 257 -10.79 13.14 5.45
C LEU A 257 -12.29 12.92 5.19
N HIS A 258 -12.63 11.97 4.31
CA HIS A 258 -14.00 11.65 3.89
C HIS A 258 -14.48 10.35 4.54
N SER A 259 -14.48 10.32 5.88
CA SER A 259 -14.63 9.10 6.67
C SER A 259 -16.00 8.90 7.32
N LYS A 260 -16.98 9.78 7.10
CA LYS A 260 -18.22 9.80 7.89
C LYS A 260 -19.45 9.36 7.10
N TYR A 261 -20.34 8.65 7.78
CA TYR A 261 -21.70 8.40 7.33
C TYR A 261 -22.70 9.33 8.05
N TYR A 262 -23.75 9.72 7.34
CA TYR A 262 -24.73 10.72 7.77
C TYR A 262 -26.15 10.18 7.64
N ASP A 263 -27.07 10.72 8.44
CA ASP A 263 -28.50 10.56 8.21
C ASP A 263 -29.11 11.66 7.32
N GLN A 264 -30.42 11.60 7.12
CA GLN A 264 -31.19 12.50 6.25
C GLN A 264 -31.22 13.97 6.72
N ASP A 265 -30.87 14.25 7.99
CA ASP A 265 -30.73 15.63 8.49
C ASP A 265 -29.27 16.10 8.47
N PHE A 266 -28.37 15.38 7.79
CA PHE A 266 -26.93 15.61 7.77
C PHE A 266 -26.27 15.44 9.16
N GLU A 267 -26.87 14.69 10.10
CA GLU A 267 -26.22 14.35 11.36
C GLU A 267 -25.18 13.25 11.12
N PRO A 268 -23.90 13.44 11.50
CA PRO A 268 -22.90 12.40 11.35
C PRO A 268 -23.12 11.31 12.42
N LEU A 269 -23.26 10.07 11.99
CA LEU A 269 -23.57 8.94 12.88
C LEU A 269 -22.33 8.12 13.23
N VAL A 270 -21.54 7.75 12.24
CA VAL A 270 -20.32 6.94 12.42
C VAL A 270 -19.18 7.45 11.55
N GLU A 271 -17.95 7.26 12.03
CA GLU A 271 -16.69 7.50 11.31
C GLU A 271 -15.97 6.18 11.03
N VAL A 272 -15.53 5.94 9.80
CA VAL A 272 -14.66 4.82 9.44
C VAL A 272 -13.25 5.09 9.94
N VAL A 273 -12.77 4.23 10.82
CA VAL A 273 -11.44 4.32 11.44
C VAL A 273 -10.49 3.34 10.76
N GLN A 274 -10.90 2.09 10.55
CA GLN A 274 -10.11 1.10 9.83
C GLN A 274 -10.97 0.36 8.81
N ASP A 275 -10.36 0.00 7.68
CA ASP A 275 -10.98 -0.85 6.66
C ASP A 275 -9.92 -1.79 6.08
N THR A 276 -10.14 -3.11 6.19
CA THR A 276 -9.23 -4.12 5.66
C THR A 276 -9.64 -4.73 4.32
N CYS A 277 -10.78 -4.28 3.77
CA CYS A 277 -11.33 -4.74 2.51
C CYS A 277 -11.17 -3.69 1.40
N GLY A 278 -11.54 -2.43 1.66
CA GLY A 278 -11.49 -1.33 0.68
C GLY A 278 -12.62 -1.34 -0.37
N ARG A 279 -13.53 -2.31 -0.30
CA ARG A 279 -14.60 -2.52 -1.28
C ARG A 279 -15.94 -2.76 -0.60
N HIS A 280 -16.88 -1.84 -0.81
CA HIS A 280 -18.20 -1.86 -0.17
C HIS A 280 -19.27 -1.40 -1.16
N ASP A 281 -20.53 -1.74 -0.88
CA ASP A 281 -21.67 -1.22 -1.63
C ASP A 281 -22.42 -0.17 -0.81
N ALA A 282 -22.59 0.99 -1.42
CA ALA A 282 -23.47 2.04 -0.94
C ALA A 282 -24.57 2.37 -1.95
N PHE A 283 -24.69 1.64 -3.07
CA PHE A 283 -25.63 1.96 -4.15
C PHE A 283 -26.94 1.21 -4.01
N ALA A 284 -26.88 -0.07 -3.64
CA ALA A 284 -28.05 -0.92 -3.55
C ALA A 284 -28.72 -0.85 -2.18
N LEU A 285 -29.98 -1.29 -2.13
CA LEU A 285 -30.66 -1.58 -0.88
C LEU A 285 -30.14 -2.91 -0.33
N ALA A 286 -30.33 -3.12 0.97
CA ALA A 286 -30.28 -4.45 1.53
C ALA A 286 -31.28 -5.36 0.80
N CYS A 287 -30.95 -6.64 0.62
CA CYS A 287 -31.84 -7.54 -0.10
C CYS A 287 -33.23 -7.59 0.55
N ALA A 288 -34.27 -7.76 -0.27
CA ALA A 288 -35.66 -7.67 0.13
C ALA A 288 -36.50 -8.74 -0.57
N ALA A 289 -37.66 -9.09 -0.01
CA ALA A 289 -38.57 -10.09 -0.58
C ALA A 289 -38.84 -9.84 -2.08
N LYS A 290 -39.12 -8.58 -2.46
CA LYS A 290 -39.34 -8.19 -3.86
C LYS A 290 -38.19 -8.58 -4.80
N TYR A 291 -36.94 -8.41 -4.37
CA TYR A 291 -35.77 -8.75 -5.20
C TYR A 291 -35.83 -10.23 -5.58
N TYR A 292 -36.00 -11.10 -4.59
CA TYR A 292 -36.06 -12.55 -4.80
C TYR A 292 -37.32 -13.01 -5.53
N ASP A 293 -38.48 -12.45 -5.19
CA ASP A 293 -39.76 -12.76 -5.84
C ASP A 293 -39.67 -12.50 -7.36
N ASP A 294 -39.10 -11.36 -7.76
CA ASP A 294 -39.01 -10.93 -9.16
C ASP A 294 -38.07 -11.83 -9.99
N ILE A 295 -37.04 -12.41 -9.37
CA ILE A 295 -36.11 -13.35 -10.04
C ILE A 295 -36.51 -14.81 -9.89
N GLY A 296 -37.67 -15.10 -9.27
CA GLY A 296 -38.27 -16.43 -9.22
C GLY A 296 -37.95 -17.26 -7.97
N TYR A 297 -37.51 -16.64 -6.88
CA TYR A 297 -37.24 -17.28 -5.58
C TYR A 297 -38.23 -16.79 -4.49
N PRO A 298 -39.54 -17.06 -4.62
CA PRO A 298 -40.52 -16.56 -3.66
C PRO A 298 -40.32 -17.14 -2.25
N GLY A 299 -40.41 -16.27 -1.24
CA GLY A 299 -40.24 -16.66 0.17
C GLY A 299 -38.79 -16.84 0.62
N HIS A 300 -37.82 -16.43 -0.20
CA HIS A 300 -36.41 -16.41 0.18
C HIS A 300 -36.16 -15.46 1.36
N ILE A 301 -35.33 -15.88 2.32
CA ILE A 301 -34.93 -15.07 3.47
C ILE A 301 -34.19 -13.82 2.97
N ASN A 302 -34.42 -12.66 3.59
CA ASN A 302 -33.83 -11.41 3.13
C ASN A 302 -33.46 -10.49 4.30
N CYS A 303 -32.49 -9.61 4.06
CA CYS A 303 -31.97 -8.68 5.05
C CYS A 303 -33.01 -7.66 5.52
N SER A 304 -33.90 -7.23 4.64
CA SER A 304 -34.88 -6.21 4.97
C SER A 304 -35.91 -6.68 6.00
N GLU A 305 -36.41 -7.91 5.87
CA GLU A 305 -37.26 -8.54 6.88
C GLU A 305 -36.48 -8.88 8.15
N ASN A 306 -35.24 -9.35 8.02
CA ASN A 306 -34.36 -9.60 9.16
C ASN A 306 -34.13 -8.32 9.98
N PHE A 307 -33.94 -7.16 9.34
CA PHE A 307 -33.85 -5.86 10.01
C PHE A 307 -35.15 -5.48 10.72
N ASN A 308 -36.30 -5.62 10.06
CA ASN A 308 -37.59 -5.33 10.70
C ASN A 308 -37.79 -6.15 11.97
N ASN A 309 -37.44 -7.44 11.93
CA ASN A 309 -37.53 -8.33 13.09
C ASN A 309 -36.54 -7.96 14.19
N ALA A 310 -35.28 -7.67 13.83
CA ALA A 310 -34.24 -7.31 14.79
C ALA A 310 -34.51 -5.96 15.47
N LEU A 311 -35.15 -5.02 14.78
CA LEU A 311 -35.41 -3.66 15.27
C LEU A 311 -36.79 -3.46 15.91
N ALA A 312 -37.64 -4.50 15.97
CA ALA A 312 -39.03 -4.39 16.42
C ALA A 312 -39.21 -3.70 17.78
N ASP A 313 -38.29 -3.92 18.72
CA ASP A 313 -38.35 -3.38 20.08
C ASP A 313 -37.57 -2.07 20.26
N THR A 314 -37.10 -1.45 19.18
CA THR A 314 -36.21 -0.26 19.21
C THR A 314 -36.91 1.06 18.86
N GLY A 315 -38.22 1.03 18.60
CA GLY A 315 -38.98 2.21 18.18
C GLY A 315 -38.80 2.60 16.71
N VAL A 316 -38.18 1.72 15.91
CA VAL A 316 -37.96 1.90 14.48
C VAL A 316 -39.11 1.29 13.68
N ASN A 317 -39.64 2.01 12.69
CA ASN A 317 -40.75 1.50 11.87
C ASN A 317 -40.25 0.45 10.85
N PRO A 318 -41.03 -0.61 10.58
CA PRO A 318 -40.68 -1.59 9.57
C PRO A 318 -40.72 -0.97 8.15
N ARG A 319 -39.84 -1.46 7.27
CA ARG A 319 -39.71 -1.00 5.88
C ARG A 319 -39.72 -2.19 4.93
N ALA A 320 -40.26 -2.00 3.72
CA ALA A 320 -40.26 -3.04 2.68
C ALA A 320 -38.87 -3.30 2.09
N GLY A 321 -38.00 -2.30 2.13
CA GLY A 321 -36.60 -2.37 1.71
C GLY A 321 -35.78 -1.35 2.48
N TRP A 322 -34.55 -1.71 2.83
CA TRP A 322 -33.68 -0.88 3.65
C TRP A 322 -32.54 -0.28 2.83
N MET A 323 -32.36 1.03 2.91
CA MET A 323 -31.09 1.65 2.55
C MET A 323 -30.08 1.23 3.61
N ALA A 324 -28.97 0.64 3.22
CA ALA A 324 -27.92 0.17 4.11
C ALA A 324 -26.56 0.44 3.47
N ILE A 325 -25.53 0.54 4.30
CA ILE A 325 -24.17 0.33 3.82
C ILE A 325 -23.92 -1.17 3.86
N ASN A 326 -23.69 -1.76 2.70
CA ASN A 326 -23.45 -3.18 2.55
C ASN A 326 -21.94 -3.38 2.53
N PHE A 327 -21.35 -3.49 3.73
CA PHE A 327 -19.92 -3.71 3.86
C PHE A 327 -19.52 -5.02 3.18
N PHE A 328 -18.31 -4.99 2.64
CA PHE A 328 -17.66 -6.07 1.87
C PHE A 328 -18.24 -6.35 0.48
N PHE A 329 -19.44 -5.85 0.18
CA PHE A 329 -20.08 -6.15 -1.09
C PHE A 329 -19.38 -5.47 -2.27
N ASN A 330 -18.97 -6.28 -3.25
CA ASN A 330 -18.28 -5.82 -4.45
C ASN A 330 -19.28 -5.41 -5.53
N THR A 331 -19.69 -4.14 -5.49
CA THR A 331 -20.54 -3.53 -6.51
C THR A 331 -19.87 -2.31 -7.14
N GLY A 332 -20.40 -1.87 -8.29
CA GLY A 332 -20.01 -0.62 -8.92
C GLY A 332 -20.93 -0.25 -10.07
N ILE A 333 -20.75 0.95 -10.60
CA ILE A 333 -21.41 1.41 -11.84
C ILE A 333 -20.35 1.45 -12.93
N ASP A 334 -20.57 0.72 -14.03
CA ASP A 334 -19.65 0.70 -15.15
C ASP A 334 -19.77 1.95 -16.06
N ALA A 335 -18.95 2.01 -17.10
CA ALA A 335 -18.96 3.12 -18.07
C ALA A 335 -20.27 3.24 -18.88
N HIS A 336 -21.12 2.21 -18.87
CA HIS A 336 -22.44 2.20 -19.51
C HIS A 336 -23.56 2.57 -18.54
N GLY A 337 -23.24 2.92 -17.29
CA GLY A 337 -24.22 3.22 -16.26
C GLY A 337 -24.93 1.98 -15.71
N VAL A 338 -24.37 0.79 -15.94
CA VAL A 338 -24.93 -0.47 -15.46
C VAL A 338 -24.31 -0.80 -14.11
N MET A 339 -25.18 -1.08 -13.13
CA MET A 339 -24.72 -1.61 -11.85
C MET A 339 -24.31 -3.06 -12.00
N PHE A 340 -23.12 -3.40 -11.52
CA PHE A 340 -22.65 -4.77 -11.45
C PHE A 340 -22.47 -5.19 -9.99
N SER A 341 -22.51 -6.50 -9.76
CA SER A 341 -22.16 -7.16 -8.52
C SER A 341 -21.25 -8.34 -8.82
N ASP A 342 -20.23 -8.55 -8.01
CA ASP A 342 -19.28 -9.64 -8.14
C ASP A 342 -18.90 -10.19 -6.75
N GLU A 343 -18.08 -11.24 -6.70
CA GLU A 343 -17.64 -11.83 -5.44
C GLU A 343 -16.90 -10.78 -4.58
N PRO A 344 -17.17 -10.72 -3.26
CA PRO A 344 -16.46 -9.81 -2.36
C PRO A 344 -14.95 -10.07 -2.32
N TRP A 345 -14.20 -9.01 -2.00
CA TRP A 345 -12.75 -9.09 -1.85
C TRP A 345 -12.30 -9.63 -0.49
N THR A 346 -13.23 -9.73 0.46
CA THR A 346 -12.91 -10.08 1.84
C THR A 346 -12.37 -11.49 1.98
N ARG A 347 -11.47 -11.61 2.94
CA ARG A 347 -10.91 -12.85 3.46
C ARG A 347 -11.44 -13.10 4.87
N PRO A 348 -11.32 -14.34 5.36
CA PRO A 348 -11.58 -14.62 6.76
C PRO A 348 -10.88 -13.61 7.69
N GLY A 349 -11.65 -13.00 8.58
CA GLY A 349 -11.17 -12.03 9.55
C GLY A 349 -11.04 -10.60 9.04
N ASP A 350 -11.31 -10.31 7.76
CA ASP A 350 -11.38 -8.92 7.29
C ASP A 350 -12.51 -8.17 8.00
N TYR A 351 -12.29 -6.88 8.25
CA TYR A 351 -13.20 -6.07 9.04
C TYR A 351 -13.23 -4.60 8.64
N VAL A 352 -14.31 -3.94 9.06
CA VAL A 352 -14.37 -2.47 9.18
C VAL A 352 -14.46 -2.11 10.66
N LEU A 353 -13.72 -1.08 11.07
CA LEU A 353 -13.79 -0.48 12.40
C LEU A 353 -14.39 0.92 12.28
N LEU A 354 -15.52 1.13 12.94
CA LEU A 354 -16.26 2.37 12.97
C LEU A 354 -16.17 2.99 14.36
N ARG A 355 -16.30 4.31 14.45
CA ARG A 355 -16.49 5.05 15.70
C ARG A 355 -17.85 5.72 15.72
N ALA A 356 -18.63 5.50 16.77
CA ALA A 356 -19.90 6.18 16.96
C ALA A 356 -19.67 7.66 17.29
N LEU A 357 -20.32 8.56 16.54
CA LEU A 357 -20.22 10.02 16.73
C LEU A 357 -21.34 10.59 17.60
N THR A 358 -22.38 9.79 17.84
CA THR A 358 -23.48 10.03 18.77
C THR A 358 -23.90 8.68 19.37
N ASP A 359 -24.76 8.69 20.38
CA ASP A 359 -25.39 7.45 20.86
C ASP A 359 -26.27 6.88 19.74
N ILE A 360 -26.02 5.62 19.38
CA ILE A 360 -26.66 4.99 18.24
C ILE A 360 -27.25 3.61 18.56
N VAL A 361 -28.40 3.34 17.96
CA VAL A 361 -28.94 1.99 17.82
C VAL A 361 -28.51 1.47 16.45
N CYS A 362 -27.84 0.32 16.43
CA CYS A 362 -27.30 -0.30 15.23
C CYS A 362 -28.03 -1.60 14.93
N VAL A 363 -27.97 -2.04 13.67
CA VAL A 363 -28.33 -3.39 13.23
C VAL A 363 -27.34 -3.86 12.17
N SER A 364 -26.98 -5.14 12.25
CA SER A 364 -26.15 -5.82 11.25
C SER A 364 -26.82 -7.12 10.82
N SER A 365 -26.80 -7.43 9.53
CA SER A 365 -27.32 -8.68 8.94
C SER A 365 -26.20 -9.46 8.28
N ALA A 366 -26.15 -10.77 8.48
CA ALA A 366 -25.40 -11.66 7.60
C ALA A 366 -26.26 -11.93 6.37
N CYS A 367 -25.91 -11.32 5.23
CA CYS A 367 -26.69 -11.40 4.00
C CYS A 367 -26.97 -12.86 3.58
N PRO A 368 -28.24 -13.24 3.34
CA PRO A 368 -28.62 -14.59 2.93
C PRO A 368 -28.44 -14.85 1.43
N ASP A 369 -28.00 -13.88 0.63
CA ASP A 369 -28.04 -14.02 -0.84
C ASP A 369 -27.07 -15.10 -1.34
N ASP A 370 -27.64 -16.21 -1.78
CA ASP A 370 -26.97 -17.31 -2.48
C ASP A 370 -27.40 -17.39 -3.96
N THR A 371 -28.21 -16.44 -4.43
CA THR A 371 -28.72 -16.40 -5.81
C THR A 371 -27.80 -15.61 -6.75
N SER A 372 -26.84 -14.87 -6.19
CA SER A 372 -25.89 -14.03 -6.90
C SER A 372 -24.45 -14.21 -6.34
N PRO A 373 -23.44 -13.62 -6.99
CA PRO A 373 -22.06 -13.62 -6.48
C PRO A 373 -21.87 -12.93 -5.11
N ALA A 374 -22.88 -12.23 -4.59
CA ALA A 374 -22.77 -11.37 -3.41
C ALA A 374 -22.12 -12.04 -2.19
N ASN A 375 -22.38 -13.32 -1.95
CA ASN A 375 -21.73 -14.07 -0.87
C ASN A 375 -20.87 -15.24 -1.37
N GLY A 376 -20.37 -15.15 -2.61
CA GLY A 376 -19.72 -16.27 -3.28
C GLY A 376 -20.60 -17.53 -3.35
N TRP A 377 -21.93 -17.35 -3.44
CA TRP A 377 -22.94 -18.42 -3.39
C TRP A 377 -22.91 -19.29 -2.12
N ASN A 378 -22.26 -18.83 -1.04
CA ASN A 378 -22.13 -19.57 0.21
C ASN A 378 -22.29 -18.64 1.42
N PRO A 379 -23.52 -18.32 1.84
CA PRO A 379 -23.77 -17.43 2.97
C PRO A 379 -23.20 -17.97 4.30
N THR A 380 -22.32 -17.20 4.93
CA THR A 380 -21.66 -17.52 6.20
C THR A 380 -22.03 -16.54 7.32
N ASP A 381 -21.42 -16.70 8.49
CA ASP A 381 -21.71 -15.84 9.64
C ASP A 381 -20.91 -14.53 9.54
N ILE A 382 -21.38 -13.47 10.19
CA ILE A 382 -20.54 -12.29 10.51
C ILE A 382 -20.35 -12.18 12.01
N HIS A 383 -19.45 -11.29 12.43
CA HIS A 383 -19.23 -11.03 13.85
C HIS A 383 -19.11 -9.54 14.14
N VAL A 384 -19.69 -9.11 15.25
CA VAL A 384 -19.68 -7.72 15.69
C VAL A 384 -19.03 -7.64 17.07
N ARG A 385 -18.03 -6.77 17.21
CA ARG A 385 -17.46 -6.39 18.50
C ARG A 385 -17.64 -4.90 18.73
N THR A 386 -17.77 -4.48 19.99
CA THR A 386 -17.65 -3.06 20.34
C THR A 386 -16.56 -2.84 21.35
N TYR A 387 -15.95 -1.66 21.33
CA TYR A 387 -14.86 -1.29 22.23
C TYR A 387 -15.14 0.07 22.88
N SER A 388 -14.69 0.24 24.12
CA SER A 388 -14.76 1.51 24.83
C SER A 388 -14.06 2.63 24.05
N GLY A 389 -14.65 3.83 24.03
CA GLY A 389 -14.05 5.04 23.46
C GLY A 389 -12.78 5.51 24.16
N GLU A 390 -12.40 4.89 25.28
CA GLU A 390 -11.09 5.09 25.94
C GLU A 390 -9.94 4.41 25.18
N GLN A 391 -10.25 3.43 24.32
CA GLN A 391 -9.26 2.77 23.47
C GLN A 391 -8.79 3.72 22.36
N LYS A 392 -7.54 3.53 21.93
CA LYS A 392 -6.95 4.28 20.82
C LYS A 392 -6.69 3.34 19.66
N PHE A 393 -7.33 3.62 18.53
CA PHE A 393 -7.08 2.94 17.27
C PHE A 393 -6.64 3.95 16.22
N SER A 394 -5.51 3.67 15.59
CA SER A 394 -5.01 4.48 14.48
C SER A 394 -5.89 4.31 13.25
N ARG A 395 -6.08 5.41 12.51
CA ARG A 395 -6.72 5.34 11.20
C ARG A 395 -5.84 4.53 10.26
N ALA A 396 -6.40 3.56 9.55
CA ALA A 396 -5.62 2.75 8.63
C ALA A 396 -6.46 2.03 7.58
N ILE A 397 -5.86 1.80 6.42
CA ILE A 397 -6.42 0.98 5.34
C ILE A 397 -5.49 -0.23 5.19
N ALA A 398 -6.04 -1.44 5.02
CA ALA A 398 -5.17 -2.59 4.74
C ALA A 398 -4.75 -2.59 3.27
N THR A 399 -3.49 -2.94 3.05
CA THR A 399 -2.92 -3.19 1.73
C THR A 399 -2.29 -4.58 1.70
N ARG A 400 -2.31 -5.21 0.52
CA ARG A 400 -1.71 -6.54 0.31
C ARG A 400 -0.77 -6.46 -0.87
N THR A 401 0.50 -6.76 -0.65
CA THR A 401 1.53 -6.70 -1.69
C THR A 401 1.32 -7.74 -2.79
N THR A 402 0.85 -8.92 -2.42
CA THR A 402 0.50 -9.99 -3.36
C THR A 402 -0.89 -10.52 -3.04
N PRO A 403 -1.53 -11.26 -3.97
CA PRO A 403 -2.79 -11.93 -3.67
C PRO A 403 -2.71 -12.77 -2.40
N ASP A 404 -1.61 -13.45 -2.10
CA ASP A 404 -1.54 -14.34 -0.93
C ASP A 404 -0.85 -13.70 0.29
N ALA A 405 -0.71 -12.37 0.33
CA ALA A 405 -0.10 -11.66 1.46
C ALA A 405 -1.12 -11.38 2.58
N GLU A 406 -0.63 -11.36 3.82
CA GLU A 406 -1.36 -10.84 4.97
C GLU A 406 -1.63 -9.33 4.80
N PRO A 407 -2.78 -8.81 5.29
CA PRO A 407 -3.07 -7.39 5.26
C PRO A 407 -2.06 -6.60 6.10
N LYS A 408 -1.49 -5.56 5.50
CA LYS A 408 -0.66 -4.56 6.20
C LYS A 408 -1.43 -3.25 6.32
N MET A 409 -1.67 -2.82 7.55
CA MET A 409 -2.34 -1.56 7.83
C MET A 409 -1.46 -0.36 7.41
N THR A 410 -2.09 0.70 6.89
CA THR A 410 -1.44 1.99 6.65
C THR A 410 -0.75 2.49 7.92
N ARG A 411 0.46 3.02 7.80
CA ARG A 411 1.27 3.53 8.91
C ARG A 411 1.66 5.00 8.72
N GLU A 412 2.07 5.63 9.80
CA GLU A 412 2.69 6.95 9.75
C GLU A 412 4.18 6.81 9.44
N THR A 413 4.74 7.78 8.72
CA THR A 413 6.19 7.89 8.57
C THR A 413 6.80 8.49 9.84
N ALA A 414 8.11 8.34 10.05
CA ALA A 414 8.84 9.02 11.11
C ALA A 414 8.83 10.56 10.99
N PHE A 415 8.48 11.11 9.82
CA PHE A 415 8.32 12.55 9.62
C PHE A 415 6.87 13.01 9.79
N HIS A 416 5.91 12.10 9.96
CA HIS A 416 4.48 12.42 10.05
C HIS A 416 4.20 13.45 11.14
N SER A 417 4.73 13.26 12.35
CA SER A 417 4.57 14.20 13.48
C SER A 417 5.05 15.62 13.14
N SER A 418 6.09 15.73 12.31
CA SER A 418 6.66 17.00 11.87
C SER A 418 5.73 17.70 10.86
N PHE A 419 5.25 16.98 9.85
CA PHE A 419 4.32 17.54 8.87
C PHE A 419 2.92 17.81 9.44
N ALA A 420 2.45 17.00 10.40
CA ALA A 420 1.16 17.16 11.07
C ALA A 420 1.05 18.45 11.89
N LYS A 421 2.18 19.10 12.23
CA LYS A 421 2.21 20.45 12.82
C LYS A 421 1.73 21.52 11.82
N HIS A 422 1.76 21.22 10.51
CA HIS A 422 1.51 22.17 9.42
C HIS A 422 0.27 21.85 8.60
N THR A 423 -0.25 20.62 8.64
CA THR A 423 -1.48 20.25 7.95
C THR A 423 -2.27 19.16 8.69
N ARG A 424 -3.55 19.04 8.35
CA ARG A 424 -4.42 17.91 8.71
C ARG A 424 -4.87 17.13 7.48
N ASP A 425 -4.51 17.60 6.29
CA ASP A 425 -4.88 17.00 5.01
C ASP A 425 -3.84 15.93 4.64
N PHE A 426 -4.11 14.71 5.10
CA PHE A 426 -3.32 13.51 4.79
C PHE A 426 -4.14 12.56 3.93
N VAL A 427 -3.47 11.96 2.95
CA VAL A 427 -4.02 10.92 2.09
C VAL A 427 -3.20 9.65 2.22
N GLU A 428 -3.84 8.52 1.95
CA GLU A 428 -3.16 7.23 1.88
C GLU A 428 -2.33 7.19 0.59
N TYR A 429 -1.06 6.82 0.73
CA TYR A 429 -0.18 6.55 -0.39
C TYR A 429 0.62 5.27 -0.11
N ARG A 430 0.21 4.17 -0.74
CA ARG A 430 0.93 2.88 -0.74
C ARG A 430 1.35 2.46 0.67
N GLY A 431 0.41 2.35 1.60
CA GLY A 431 0.61 1.91 2.97
C GLY A 431 1.09 2.99 3.94
N TYR A 432 1.16 4.27 3.54
CA TYR A 432 1.55 5.37 4.45
C TYR A 432 0.63 6.59 4.37
N TRP A 433 0.50 7.31 5.48
CA TRP A 433 -0.18 8.62 5.53
C TRP A 433 0.78 9.75 5.12
N LEU A 434 0.53 10.38 3.98
CA LEU A 434 1.31 11.52 3.47
C LEU A 434 0.49 12.80 3.37
N ALA A 435 1.15 13.94 3.58
CA ALA A 435 0.54 15.25 3.44
C ALA A 435 0.15 15.51 1.98
N ASN A 436 -1.13 15.80 1.75
CA ASN A 436 -1.68 16.05 0.43
C ASN A 436 -1.55 17.54 0.04
N SER A 437 -1.85 18.44 0.98
CA SER A 437 -1.69 19.88 0.84
C SER A 437 -1.49 20.56 2.20
N PHE A 438 -1.01 21.82 2.19
CA PHE A 438 -0.80 22.64 3.38
C PHE A 438 -1.69 23.88 3.33
N ALA A 439 -2.88 23.79 3.97
CA ALA A 439 -3.91 24.84 3.90
C ALA A 439 -3.45 26.26 4.30
N LYS A 440 -2.41 26.39 5.14
CA LYS A 440 -1.85 27.69 5.54
C LYS A 440 -1.15 28.41 4.39
N ASP A 441 -0.43 27.67 3.56
CA ASP A 441 0.33 28.21 2.43
C ASP A 441 -0.51 28.16 1.16
N GLY A 442 -1.24 27.06 0.96
CA GLY A 442 -2.07 26.79 -0.21
C GLY A 442 -1.25 26.24 -1.38
N LEU A 443 -1.91 25.47 -2.23
CA LEU A 443 -1.32 24.73 -3.36
C LEU A 443 -0.38 25.58 -4.24
N LEU A 444 -0.78 26.82 -4.55
CA LEU A 444 0.02 27.70 -5.41
C LEU A 444 1.29 28.23 -4.72
N GLU A 445 1.26 28.53 -3.42
CA GLU A 445 2.47 28.99 -2.73
C GLU A 445 3.46 27.84 -2.55
N GLU A 446 2.99 26.60 -2.33
CA GLU A 446 3.84 25.41 -2.33
C GLU A 446 4.57 25.26 -3.67
N TYR A 447 3.83 25.41 -4.78
CA TYR A 447 4.37 25.40 -6.14
C TYR A 447 5.42 26.50 -6.35
N TRP A 448 5.11 27.75 -6.02
CA TRP A 448 6.03 28.88 -6.23
C TRP A 448 7.27 28.78 -5.32
N ALA A 449 7.11 28.29 -4.09
CA ALA A 449 8.24 28.01 -3.22
C ALA A 449 9.19 26.98 -3.84
N CYS A 450 8.67 25.93 -4.50
CA CYS A 450 9.49 24.96 -5.21
C CYS A 450 10.27 25.62 -6.37
N ARG A 451 9.59 26.43 -7.19
CA ARG A 451 10.18 27.08 -8.38
C ARG A 451 11.17 28.20 -8.06
N GLU A 452 10.93 28.97 -7.02
CA GLU A 452 11.65 30.23 -6.74
C GLU A 452 12.52 30.18 -5.48
N LYS A 453 12.23 29.28 -4.54
CA LYS A 453 12.86 29.21 -3.21
C LYS A 453 13.32 27.79 -2.91
N ALA A 454 12.73 27.14 -1.91
CA ALA A 454 12.89 25.73 -1.64
C ALA A 454 11.63 25.17 -0.96
N VAL A 455 11.44 23.86 -1.08
CA VAL A 455 10.41 23.08 -0.40
C VAL A 455 11.01 21.89 0.32
N VAL A 456 10.32 21.41 1.36
CA VAL A 456 10.59 20.12 2.02
C VAL A 456 9.36 19.21 1.90
N MET A 457 9.56 17.95 1.51
CA MET A 457 8.49 16.96 1.34
C MET A 457 8.92 15.58 1.84
N ASP A 458 7.97 14.77 2.29
CA ASP A 458 8.21 13.40 2.74
C ASP A 458 8.17 12.41 1.57
N LEU A 459 9.28 11.69 1.35
CA LEU A 459 9.40 10.63 0.35
C LEU A 459 9.68 9.26 1.00
N SER A 460 9.51 9.15 2.32
CA SER A 460 9.74 7.92 3.08
C SER A 460 8.96 6.70 2.54
N PRO A 461 7.76 6.84 1.95
CA PRO A 461 7.04 5.69 1.40
C PRO A 461 7.64 5.06 0.15
N LEU A 462 8.62 5.68 -0.52
CA LEU A 462 9.32 5.00 -1.63
C LEU A 462 9.96 3.71 -1.12
N ARG A 463 9.82 2.62 -1.88
CA ARG A 463 10.26 1.29 -1.46
C ARG A 463 11.76 1.15 -1.59
N LYS A 464 12.40 0.73 -0.50
CA LYS A 464 13.86 0.65 -0.39
C LYS A 464 14.25 -0.79 -0.17
N PHE A 465 15.19 -1.27 -0.99
CA PHE A 465 15.73 -2.62 -0.88
C PHE A 465 17.25 -2.57 -0.89
N GLU A 466 17.88 -3.11 0.15
CA GLU A 466 19.33 -3.35 0.20
C GLU A 466 19.66 -4.60 -0.58
N ILE A 467 20.55 -4.48 -1.56
CA ILE A 467 20.96 -5.55 -2.46
C ILE A 467 22.44 -5.79 -2.25
N THR A 468 22.76 -6.84 -1.50
CA THR A 468 24.11 -7.11 -1.00
C THR A 468 24.56 -8.51 -1.36
N GLY A 469 25.82 -8.67 -1.76
CA GLY A 469 26.42 -9.96 -2.06
C GLY A 469 27.25 -9.95 -3.35
N PRO A 470 28.15 -10.93 -3.54
CA PRO A 470 29.07 -10.96 -4.68
C PRO A 470 28.37 -10.94 -6.05
N ASP A 471 27.13 -11.43 -6.13
CA ASP A 471 26.37 -11.48 -7.38
C ASP A 471 25.34 -10.34 -7.53
N SER A 472 25.38 -9.34 -6.64
CA SER A 472 24.46 -8.19 -6.64
C SER A 472 24.50 -7.40 -7.96
N GLU A 473 25.69 -7.11 -8.48
CA GLU A 473 25.83 -6.43 -9.78
C GLU A 473 25.27 -7.29 -10.93
N ALA A 474 25.45 -8.62 -10.88
CA ALA A 474 24.94 -9.52 -11.91
C ALA A 474 23.40 -9.57 -11.92
N LEU A 475 22.77 -9.69 -10.75
CA LEU A 475 21.31 -9.62 -10.60
C LEU A 475 20.77 -8.31 -11.17
N LEU A 476 21.36 -7.18 -10.77
CA LEU A 476 20.91 -5.85 -11.18
C LEU A 476 21.18 -5.57 -12.67
N GLN A 477 22.29 -6.06 -13.20
CA GLN A 477 22.59 -6.01 -14.63
C GLN A 477 21.56 -6.79 -15.44
N TYR A 478 21.03 -7.89 -14.93
CA TYR A 478 20.03 -8.69 -15.64
C TYR A 478 18.59 -8.16 -15.49
N THR A 479 18.25 -7.55 -14.35
CA THR A 479 16.87 -7.16 -14.03
C THR A 479 16.51 -5.71 -14.39
N LEU A 480 17.51 -4.83 -14.49
CA LEU A 480 17.30 -3.41 -14.81
C LEU A 480 17.66 -3.12 -16.28
N THR A 481 17.02 -2.13 -16.89
CA THR A 481 17.29 -1.79 -18.30
C THR A 481 18.63 -1.06 -18.51
N ARG A 482 19.09 -0.27 -17.54
CA ARG A 482 20.40 0.42 -17.56
C ARG A 482 21.58 -0.54 -17.47
N ASP A 483 22.73 -0.07 -17.92
CA ASP A 483 24.01 -0.77 -17.78
C ASP A 483 24.64 -0.47 -16.41
N ILE A 484 24.49 -1.40 -15.47
CA ILE A 484 24.89 -1.27 -14.07
C ILE A 484 26.41 -1.41 -13.90
N LYS A 485 27.08 -2.15 -14.79
CA LYS A 485 28.56 -2.26 -14.81
C LYS A 485 29.27 -0.92 -15.00
N LYS A 486 28.60 0.06 -15.60
CA LYS A 486 29.11 1.42 -15.78
C LYS A 486 28.88 2.34 -14.58
N LEU A 487 28.07 1.92 -13.61
CA LEU A 487 27.76 2.71 -12.42
C LEU A 487 28.94 2.63 -11.44
N GLY A 488 29.58 3.75 -11.16
CA GLY A 488 30.65 3.85 -10.16
C GLY A 488 30.11 3.91 -8.73
N VAL A 489 30.94 3.54 -7.75
CA VAL A 489 30.59 3.71 -6.33
C VAL A 489 30.35 5.19 -6.03
N GLY A 490 29.31 5.50 -5.25
CA GLY A 490 28.87 6.87 -4.97
C GLY A 490 27.94 7.47 -6.03
N GLN A 491 27.62 6.73 -7.10
CA GLN A 491 26.68 7.16 -8.13
C GLN A 491 25.27 6.61 -7.93
N VAL A 492 24.33 7.34 -8.48
CA VAL A 492 22.92 6.99 -8.59
C VAL A 492 22.56 6.88 -10.07
N VAL A 493 21.65 5.98 -10.44
CA VAL A 493 21.11 5.93 -11.80
C VAL A 493 19.61 5.71 -11.78
N TYR A 494 18.88 6.44 -12.61
CA TYR A 494 17.47 6.18 -12.89
C TYR A 494 17.31 5.14 -14.01
N THR A 495 16.45 4.15 -13.78
CA THR A 495 16.24 3.01 -14.68
C THR A 495 14.85 2.41 -14.52
N ALA A 496 14.42 1.65 -15.52
CA ALA A 496 13.22 0.83 -15.48
C ALA A 496 13.55 -0.62 -15.10
N MET A 497 12.54 -1.32 -14.57
CA MET A 497 12.46 -2.76 -14.42
C MET A 497 11.29 -3.27 -15.28
N CYS A 498 11.48 -4.35 -16.04
CA CYS A 498 10.48 -4.83 -17.01
C CYS A 498 10.21 -6.32 -16.86
N TYR A 499 9.02 -6.73 -17.27
CA TYR A 499 8.68 -8.13 -17.53
C TYR A 499 9.29 -8.62 -18.86
N GLU A 500 9.27 -9.93 -19.09
CA GLU A 500 9.78 -10.54 -20.32
C GLU A 500 9.06 -10.03 -21.60
N HIS A 501 7.80 -9.60 -21.50
CA HIS A 501 7.05 -8.98 -22.62
C HIS A 501 7.36 -7.48 -22.83
N GLY A 502 8.30 -6.92 -22.05
CA GLY A 502 8.81 -5.55 -22.18
C GLY A 502 7.98 -4.47 -21.49
N GLY A 503 6.85 -4.82 -20.88
CA GLY A 503 6.07 -3.90 -20.06
C GLY A 503 6.74 -3.63 -18.71
N MET A 504 6.50 -2.45 -18.14
CA MET A 504 7.18 -1.99 -16.94
C MET A 504 6.60 -2.61 -15.66
N ILE A 505 7.48 -3.11 -14.78
CA ILE A 505 7.14 -3.52 -13.41
C ILE A 505 7.17 -2.30 -12.51
N ASP A 506 8.26 -1.54 -12.58
CA ASP A 506 8.55 -0.40 -11.73
C ASP A 506 9.58 0.50 -12.42
N ASP A 507 9.70 1.73 -11.94
CA ASP A 507 10.77 2.65 -12.26
C ASP A 507 11.36 3.22 -10.98
N GLY A 508 12.63 3.62 -11.04
CA GLY A 508 13.29 4.02 -9.80
C GLY A 508 14.75 4.35 -9.95
N THR A 509 15.39 4.56 -8.80
CA THR A 509 16.81 4.87 -8.71
C THR A 509 17.57 3.73 -8.05
N LEU A 510 18.77 3.46 -8.58
CA LEU A 510 19.72 2.53 -8.00
C LEU A 510 20.94 3.32 -7.49
N LEU A 511 21.24 3.20 -6.20
CA LEU A 511 22.44 3.74 -5.58
C LEU A 511 23.51 2.64 -5.53
N ARG A 512 24.74 2.92 -5.98
CA ARG A 512 25.89 2.01 -5.78
C ARG A 512 26.69 2.43 -4.56
N LEU A 513 26.47 1.72 -3.45
CA LEU A 513 27.05 2.01 -2.13
C LEU A 513 28.44 1.41 -1.94
N GLY A 514 28.72 0.31 -2.65
CA GLY A 514 30.04 -0.30 -2.68
C GLY A 514 30.23 -1.17 -3.92
N LYS A 515 31.24 -2.05 -3.88
CA LYS A 515 31.49 -3.00 -4.97
C LYS A 515 30.30 -3.97 -5.13
N ASP A 516 29.91 -4.57 -4.02
CA ASP A 516 28.93 -5.66 -3.91
C ASP A 516 27.70 -5.22 -3.07
N ASN A 517 27.41 -3.91 -3.10
CA ASN A 517 26.41 -3.28 -2.25
C ASN A 517 25.67 -2.18 -3.01
N PHE A 518 24.36 -2.36 -3.17
CA PHE A 518 23.46 -1.47 -3.89
C PHE A 518 22.17 -1.24 -3.10
N ARG A 519 21.46 -0.16 -3.43
CA ARG A 519 20.11 0.12 -2.92
C ARG A 519 19.18 0.46 -4.07
N TRP A 520 18.12 -0.33 -4.23
CA TRP A 520 17.01 -0.02 -5.15
C TRP A 520 15.98 0.83 -4.42
N VAL A 521 15.56 1.92 -5.06
CA VAL A 521 14.49 2.81 -4.59
C VAL A 521 13.44 2.93 -5.69
N GLY A 522 12.28 2.31 -5.48
CA GLY A 522 11.19 2.24 -6.47
C GLY A 522 9.81 2.55 -5.88
N GLY A 523 8.77 2.46 -6.71
CA GLY A 523 7.39 2.72 -6.31
C GLY A 523 6.66 1.50 -5.74
N ASP A 524 7.12 0.28 -6.07
CA ASP A 524 6.37 -0.95 -5.80
C ASP A 524 7.05 -1.92 -4.82
N ASP A 525 6.26 -2.54 -3.95
CA ASP A 525 6.72 -3.59 -3.04
C ASP A 525 7.09 -4.87 -3.81
N TYR A 526 6.40 -5.13 -4.94
CA TYR A 526 6.65 -6.30 -5.78
C TYR A 526 8.06 -6.31 -6.37
N SER A 527 8.70 -5.15 -6.54
CA SER A 527 10.10 -5.04 -7.01
C SER A 527 11.07 -5.90 -6.20
N GLY A 528 10.92 -5.92 -4.87
CA GLY A 528 11.77 -6.75 -4.01
C GLY A 528 11.47 -8.25 -4.13
N ILE A 529 10.20 -8.60 -4.33
CA ILE A 529 9.77 -10.00 -4.55
C ILE A 529 10.36 -10.51 -5.86
N TRP A 530 10.16 -9.76 -6.93
CA TRP A 530 10.68 -10.07 -8.26
C TRP A 530 12.19 -10.28 -8.28
N LEU A 531 12.95 -9.38 -7.65
CA LEU A 531 14.41 -9.49 -7.56
C LEU A 531 14.84 -10.77 -6.83
N ARG A 532 14.13 -11.19 -5.78
CA ARG A 532 14.40 -12.45 -5.07
C ARG A 532 14.07 -13.67 -5.93
N GLU A 533 12.91 -13.68 -6.61
CA GLU A 533 12.51 -14.77 -7.50
C GLU A 533 13.53 -14.97 -8.63
N VAL A 534 14.02 -13.87 -9.22
CA VAL A 534 15.06 -13.94 -10.26
C VAL A 534 16.39 -14.41 -9.68
N ALA A 535 16.79 -13.95 -8.49
CA ALA A 535 18.02 -14.40 -7.83
C ALA A 535 17.99 -15.89 -7.53
N GLU A 536 16.87 -16.41 -7.02
CA GLU A 536 16.65 -17.84 -6.74
C GLU A 536 16.69 -18.66 -8.03
N LYS A 537 15.97 -18.23 -9.08
CA LYS A 537 15.94 -18.90 -10.39
C LYS A 537 17.33 -19.03 -11.02
N LEU A 538 18.21 -18.08 -10.76
CA LEU A 538 19.57 -18.03 -11.29
C LEU A 538 20.64 -18.56 -10.33
N ASP A 539 20.26 -19.05 -9.14
CA ASP A 539 21.16 -19.53 -8.08
C ASP A 539 22.26 -18.49 -7.72
N LEU A 540 21.88 -17.22 -7.62
CA LEU A 540 22.80 -16.12 -7.33
C LEU A 540 23.03 -15.94 -5.83
N LYS A 541 24.28 -15.66 -5.44
CA LYS A 541 24.65 -15.34 -4.05
C LYS A 541 24.42 -13.84 -3.78
N VAL A 542 23.16 -13.50 -3.56
CA VAL A 542 22.71 -12.13 -3.29
C VAL A 542 21.55 -12.13 -2.29
N LEU A 543 21.56 -11.15 -1.39
CA LEU A 543 20.46 -10.85 -0.48
C LEU A 543 19.73 -9.61 -0.99
N VAL A 544 18.40 -9.68 -1.07
CA VAL A 544 17.52 -8.55 -1.41
C VAL A 544 16.57 -8.33 -0.25
N ARG A 545 16.88 -7.34 0.58
CA ARG A 545 16.23 -7.12 1.87
C ARG A 545 15.52 -5.78 1.94
N SER A 546 14.29 -5.79 2.43
CA SER A 546 13.49 -4.57 2.59
C SER A 546 14.06 -3.65 3.68
N SER A 547 14.17 -2.35 3.39
CA SER A 547 14.72 -1.34 4.30
C SER A 547 13.87 -0.07 4.40
N THR A 548 12.67 -0.06 3.80
CA THR A 548 11.74 1.09 3.83
C THR A 548 11.48 1.58 5.26
N ASP A 549 11.17 0.66 6.18
CA ASP A 549 10.88 0.98 7.59
C ASP A 549 12.13 1.39 8.40
N GLN A 550 13.33 1.21 7.84
CA GLN A 550 14.61 1.52 8.49
C GLN A 550 15.28 2.78 7.92
N MET A 551 14.78 3.31 6.80
CA MET A 551 15.39 4.41 6.07
C MET A 551 14.31 5.35 5.55
N HIS A 552 14.06 6.43 6.29
CA HIS A 552 13.09 7.44 5.92
C HIS A 552 13.80 8.61 5.24
N ASN A 553 13.07 9.37 4.42
CA ASN A 553 13.67 10.50 3.72
C ASN A 553 12.73 11.65 3.46
N ILE A 554 13.32 12.83 3.53
CA ILE A 554 12.73 14.06 3.04
C ILE A 554 13.52 14.55 1.83
N ALA A 555 12.83 15.21 0.90
CA ALA A 555 13.48 15.90 -0.19
C ALA A 555 13.42 17.41 0.02
N VAL A 556 14.56 18.07 -0.16
CA VAL A 556 14.70 19.53 -0.14
C VAL A 556 14.99 19.98 -1.57
N GLN A 557 13.99 20.55 -2.25
CA GLN A 557 14.06 20.87 -3.67
C GLN A 557 13.71 22.34 -3.94
N GLY A 558 14.30 22.91 -4.98
CA GLY A 558 14.21 24.32 -5.35
C GLY A 558 15.59 25.00 -5.41
N PRO A 559 15.69 26.17 -6.05
CA PRO A 559 16.97 26.87 -6.30
C PRO A 559 17.75 27.22 -5.02
N ARG A 560 17.10 27.31 -3.86
CA ARG A 560 17.75 27.59 -2.55
C ARG A 560 18.16 26.34 -1.77
N SER A 561 17.83 25.14 -2.25
CA SER A 561 18.11 23.88 -1.55
C SER A 561 19.60 23.72 -1.21
N ARG A 562 20.51 24.02 -2.16
CA ARG A 562 21.96 23.95 -1.93
C ARG A 562 22.44 24.88 -0.83
N ASP A 563 21.95 26.12 -0.80
CA ASP A 563 22.39 27.11 0.19
C ASP A 563 21.93 26.72 1.59
N ILE A 564 20.68 26.26 1.73
CA ILE A 564 20.15 25.71 2.98
C ILE A 564 21.01 24.53 3.46
N LEU A 565 21.30 23.57 2.58
CA LEU A 565 21.96 22.33 2.99
C LEU A 565 23.45 22.50 3.26
N LYS A 566 24.11 23.54 2.75
CA LYS A 566 25.48 23.89 3.19
C LYS A 566 25.55 24.26 4.67
N GLU A 567 24.47 24.82 5.23
CA GLU A 567 24.40 25.20 6.64
C GLU A 567 24.08 24.00 7.54
N VAL A 568 23.38 23.00 7.00
CA VAL A 568 22.84 21.86 7.76
C VAL A 568 23.73 20.62 7.67
N ILE A 569 24.39 20.39 6.53
CA ILE A 569 25.04 19.12 6.25
C ILE A 569 26.56 19.24 6.41
N TRP A 570 27.08 18.42 7.31
CA TRP A 570 28.50 18.20 7.48
C TRP A 570 28.92 16.90 6.78
N THR A 571 30.01 16.97 6.02
CA THR A 571 30.64 15.80 5.40
C THR A 571 32.06 15.64 5.93
N SER A 572 32.52 14.39 6.04
CA SER A 572 33.93 14.15 6.35
C SER A 572 34.82 14.61 5.19
N PRO A 573 36.11 14.92 5.39
CA PRO A 573 37.01 15.31 4.31
C PRO A 573 37.17 14.27 3.18
N ALA A 574 36.75 13.03 3.41
CA ALA A 574 36.74 11.96 2.41
C ALA A 574 35.47 11.92 1.56
N GLN A 575 34.47 12.73 1.87
CA GLN A 575 33.17 12.82 1.21
C GLN A 575 33.01 14.20 0.57
N PRO A 576 32.43 14.29 -0.65
CA PRO A 576 32.21 15.58 -1.29
C PRO A 576 31.26 16.44 -0.45
N SER A 577 31.58 17.71 -0.30
CA SER A 577 30.67 18.69 0.31
C SER A 577 29.41 18.89 -0.56
N ILE A 578 28.39 19.56 -0.01
CA ILE A 578 27.16 19.90 -0.76
C ILE A 578 27.44 20.73 -2.01
N ALA A 579 28.50 21.54 -2.00
CA ALA A 579 28.92 22.34 -3.14
C ALA A 579 29.58 21.49 -4.25
N GLU A 580 30.24 20.40 -3.88
CA GLU A 580 30.99 19.52 -4.78
C GLU A 580 30.14 18.34 -5.27
N LEU A 581 29.05 18.02 -4.58
CA LEU A 581 28.20 16.88 -4.91
C LEU A 581 27.53 17.06 -6.28
N GLU A 582 27.96 16.26 -7.26
CA GLU A 582 27.43 16.27 -8.63
C GLU A 582 26.03 15.66 -8.73
N TRP A 583 25.31 15.99 -9.80
CA TRP A 583 23.99 15.43 -10.08
C TRP A 583 24.05 13.90 -10.21
N PHE A 584 23.06 13.19 -9.65
CA PHE A 584 23.05 11.72 -9.57
C PHE A 584 24.27 11.12 -8.82
N ARG A 585 24.75 11.81 -7.78
CA ARG A 585 25.67 11.27 -6.77
C ARG A 585 25.10 11.40 -5.37
N PHE A 586 25.67 10.65 -4.44
CA PHE A 586 25.37 10.76 -3.02
C PHE A 586 26.64 10.82 -2.17
N ALA A 587 26.49 11.29 -0.93
CA ALA A 587 27.53 11.36 0.08
C ALA A 587 26.99 10.86 1.43
N VAL A 588 27.87 10.22 2.20
CA VAL A 588 27.61 9.94 3.62
C VAL A 588 27.93 11.19 4.42
N ALA A 589 26.98 11.63 5.25
CA ALA A 589 27.05 12.93 5.90
C ALA A 589 26.43 12.89 7.32
N ARG A 590 26.43 14.03 8.00
CA ARG A 590 25.80 14.23 9.31
C ARG A 590 25.10 15.59 9.38
N ILE A 591 24.11 15.70 10.26
CA ILE A 591 23.46 16.97 10.57
C ILE A 591 24.34 17.81 11.50
N GLY A 592 24.71 19.02 11.08
CA GLY A 592 25.46 19.98 11.86
C GLY A 592 26.96 19.73 11.85
N ASP A 593 27.44 18.71 12.56
CA ASP A 593 28.87 18.43 12.72
C ASP A 593 29.22 16.93 12.72
N ALA A 594 30.48 16.60 13.02
CA ALA A 594 31.00 15.23 13.05
C ALA A 594 30.32 14.31 14.07
N GLN A 595 29.66 14.85 15.10
CA GLN A 595 28.88 14.12 16.11
C GLN A 595 27.37 14.17 15.86
N GLY A 596 26.96 14.89 14.82
CA GLY A 596 25.59 15.00 14.37
C GLY A 596 24.90 13.70 13.98
N ALA A 597 23.58 13.76 13.81
CA ALA A 597 22.79 12.62 13.36
C ALA A 597 23.27 12.13 11.98
N PRO A 598 23.51 10.82 11.80
CA PRO A 598 24.01 10.28 10.55
C PRO A 598 22.93 10.32 9.46
N VAL A 599 23.32 10.78 8.27
CA VAL A 599 22.44 10.84 7.10
C VAL A 599 23.19 10.40 5.84
N VAL A 600 22.46 9.97 4.83
CA VAL A 600 22.95 9.98 3.45
C VAL A 600 22.28 11.17 2.76
N ILE A 601 23.00 11.86 1.90
CA ILE A 601 22.44 12.90 1.06
C ILE A 601 22.73 12.58 -0.40
N SER A 602 21.75 12.69 -1.27
CA SER A 602 21.98 12.64 -2.71
C SER A 602 21.51 13.90 -3.38
N ARG A 603 22.05 14.12 -4.57
CA ARG A 603 21.55 15.13 -5.50
C ARG A 603 20.64 14.47 -6.54
N THR A 604 19.46 14.06 -6.07
CA THR A 604 18.32 13.58 -6.87
C THR A 604 17.06 14.38 -6.53
N GLY A 605 16.02 14.22 -7.36
CA GLY A 605 14.74 14.85 -7.11
C GLY A 605 13.69 14.52 -8.16
N TYR A 606 12.44 14.92 -7.86
CA TYR A 606 11.24 14.56 -8.62
C TYR A 606 10.37 15.80 -8.94
N THR A 607 10.97 17.00 -8.90
CA THR A 607 10.26 18.27 -9.18
C THR A 607 10.75 18.98 -10.45
N GLY A 608 11.83 18.49 -11.06
CA GLY A 608 12.53 19.20 -12.13
C GLY A 608 13.35 20.41 -11.66
N GLU A 609 13.53 20.61 -10.36
CA GLU A 609 14.39 21.64 -9.79
C GLU A 609 15.75 21.08 -9.31
N LEU A 610 16.69 21.97 -8.98
CA LEU A 610 17.83 21.61 -8.14
C LEU A 610 17.29 21.07 -6.81
N GLY A 611 17.82 19.96 -6.34
CA GLY A 611 17.35 19.38 -5.09
C GLY A 611 18.21 18.25 -4.58
N TYR A 612 17.93 17.89 -3.34
CA TYR A 612 18.61 16.83 -2.63
C TYR A 612 17.61 16.00 -1.84
N GLU A 613 17.93 14.73 -1.63
CA GLU A 613 17.21 13.85 -0.73
C GLU A 613 18.10 13.53 0.48
N ILE A 614 17.53 13.65 1.68
CA ILE A 614 18.20 13.39 2.95
C ILE A 614 17.57 12.15 3.55
N TRP A 615 18.34 11.07 3.62
CA TRP A 615 17.92 9.81 4.21
C TRP A 615 18.49 9.66 5.61
N CYS A 616 17.65 9.25 6.55
CA CYS A 616 18.04 8.99 7.91
C CYS A 616 17.30 7.80 8.49
N HIS A 617 17.81 7.29 9.61
CA HIS A 617 17.07 6.34 10.42
C HIS A 617 15.83 7.02 11.02
N PRO A 618 14.66 6.34 11.15
CA PRO A 618 13.44 6.89 11.75
C PRO A 618 13.64 7.66 13.07
N ARG A 619 14.49 7.11 13.96
CA ARG A 619 14.82 7.74 15.27
C ARG A 619 15.39 9.16 15.19
N ASP A 620 15.96 9.53 14.05
CA ASP A 620 16.60 10.83 13.84
C ASP A 620 15.73 11.77 12.98
N ALA A 621 14.56 11.33 12.51
CA ALA A 621 13.71 12.05 11.57
C ALA A 621 13.32 13.46 12.08
N GLU A 622 12.82 13.58 13.31
CA GLU A 622 12.47 14.90 13.87
C GLU A 622 13.68 15.85 13.94
N LYS A 623 14.86 15.35 14.34
CA LYS A 623 16.08 16.15 14.38
C LYS A 623 16.52 16.62 13.00
N VAL A 624 16.44 15.74 12.01
CA VAL A 624 16.76 16.04 10.60
C VAL A 624 15.77 17.09 10.07
N PHE A 625 14.47 16.91 10.30
CA PHE A 625 13.46 17.86 9.88
C PHE A 625 13.66 19.23 10.52
N ASP A 626 13.82 19.28 11.85
CA ASP A 626 13.97 20.55 12.58
C ASP A 626 15.22 21.31 12.14
N ALA A 627 16.33 20.61 11.87
CA ALA A 627 17.55 21.24 11.37
C ALA A 627 17.36 21.86 9.97
N VAL A 628 16.76 21.11 9.04
CA VAL A 628 16.42 21.60 7.70
C VAL A 628 15.42 22.74 7.77
N TRP A 629 14.40 22.61 8.62
CA TRP A 629 13.34 23.58 8.78
C TRP A 629 13.87 24.92 9.30
N ALA A 630 14.70 24.87 10.36
CA ALA A 630 15.30 26.05 10.97
C ALA A 630 16.24 26.78 10.00
N ALA A 631 17.16 26.04 9.37
CA ALA A 631 18.06 26.62 8.37
C ALA A 631 17.31 27.10 7.13
N GLY A 632 16.18 26.49 6.79
CA GLY A 632 15.36 26.87 5.63
C GLY A 632 14.52 28.13 5.83
N GLN A 633 14.17 28.53 7.07
CA GLN A 633 13.30 29.68 7.32
C GLN A 633 13.82 30.99 6.68
N PRO A 634 15.10 31.38 6.82
CA PRO A 634 15.63 32.60 6.20
C PRO A 634 15.60 32.56 4.66
N HIS A 635 15.60 31.36 4.07
CA HIS A 635 15.55 31.13 2.62
C HIS A 635 14.11 30.97 2.08
N GLY A 636 13.10 31.07 2.95
CA GLY A 636 11.69 30.96 2.59
C GLY A 636 11.25 29.52 2.29
N LEU A 637 11.86 28.52 2.93
CA LEU A 637 11.47 27.12 2.84
C LEU A 637 10.00 26.93 3.23
N LYS A 638 9.28 26.14 2.43
CA LYS A 638 7.89 25.74 2.68
C LYS A 638 7.73 24.21 2.69
N PRO A 639 6.74 23.65 3.41
CA PRO A 639 6.39 22.25 3.21
C PRO A 639 5.64 22.11 1.88
N MET A 640 5.75 20.96 1.21
CA MET A 640 5.04 20.69 -0.04
C MET A 640 4.36 19.33 0.00
N GLY A 641 3.08 19.30 -0.37
CA GLY A 641 2.25 18.11 -0.42
C GLY A 641 2.20 17.46 -1.79
N LEU A 642 1.53 16.31 -1.88
CA LEU A 642 1.41 15.54 -3.11
C LEU A 642 0.76 16.30 -4.27
N GLN A 643 -0.20 17.20 -4.01
CA GLN A 643 -0.86 17.97 -5.08
C GLN A 643 0.11 18.93 -5.78
N ALA A 644 0.93 19.66 -5.02
CA ALA A 644 1.94 20.55 -5.59
C ALA A 644 3.07 19.76 -6.25
N LEU A 645 3.44 18.59 -5.71
CA LEU A 645 4.40 17.68 -6.32
C LEU A 645 3.92 17.22 -7.70
N ASP A 646 2.65 16.81 -7.82
CA ASP A 646 2.06 16.38 -9.08
C ASP A 646 2.10 17.50 -10.14
N MET A 647 1.86 18.74 -9.73
CA MET A 647 2.01 19.90 -10.62
C MET A 647 3.42 20.03 -11.20
N VAL A 648 4.44 20.05 -10.33
CA VAL A 648 5.82 20.31 -10.76
C VAL A 648 6.45 19.14 -11.51
N ARG A 649 6.05 17.90 -11.19
CA ARG A 649 6.52 16.69 -11.88
C ARG A 649 5.94 16.58 -13.30
N ILE A 650 4.67 16.96 -13.49
CA ILE A 650 4.03 16.99 -14.82
C ILE A 650 4.71 18.02 -15.71
N GLU A 651 4.96 19.24 -15.21
CA GLU A 651 5.71 20.26 -15.96
C GLU A 651 7.10 19.78 -16.35
N ALA A 652 7.74 18.99 -15.50
CA ALA A 652 9.04 18.38 -15.75
C ALA A 652 8.95 17.12 -16.63
N GLY A 653 7.78 16.62 -16.98
CA GLY A 653 7.64 15.39 -17.76
C GLY A 653 8.14 14.14 -17.04
N LEU A 654 7.98 14.09 -15.72
CA LEU A 654 8.33 12.93 -14.89
C LEU A 654 7.12 12.01 -14.75
N ILE A 655 7.32 10.73 -15.08
CA ILE A 655 6.25 9.73 -15.17
C ILE A 655 5.85 9.16 -13.82
N PHE A 656 4.60 8.73 -13.71
CA PHE A 656 4.02 8.16 -12.50
C PHE A 656 3.28 6.83 -12.80
N ALA A 657 3.55 5.81 -11.98
CA ALA A 657 2.96 4.48 -12.12
C ALA A 657 1.43 4.52 -12.02
N GLY A 658 0.75 3.76 -12.88
CA GLY A 658 -0.71 3.74 -12.97
C GLY A 658 -1.33 4.89 -13.77
N TYR A 659 -0.53 5.89 -14.15
CA TYR A 659 -0.96 7.00 -15.00
C TYR A 659 -0.21 6.98 -16.33
N ASP A 660 1.11 7.16 -16.26
CA ASP A 660 1.96 7.29 -17.45
C ASP A 660 2.52 5.95 -17.92
N PHE A 661 2.58 4.95 -17.02
CA PHE A 661 2.95 3.57 -17.35
C PHE A 661 2.22 2.53 -16.50
N SER A 662 2.20 1.30 -17.00
CA SER A 662 1.72 0.09 -16.35
C SER A 662 2.49 -1.13 -16.89
N ASP A 663 2.09 -2.33 -16.48
CA ASP A 663 2.57 -3.59 -17.04
C ASP A 663 2.27 -3.75 -18.56
N GLN A 664 1.44 -2.90 -19.16
CA GLN A 664 1.21 -2.92 -20.61
C GLN A 664 2.08 -1.93 -21.38
N THR A 665 2.65 -0.94 -20.68
CA THR A 665 3.43 0.15 -21.26
C THR A 665 4.92 -0.15 -21.17
N ASP A 666 5.67 0.02 -22.25
CA ASP A 666 7.12 -0.10 -22.23
C ASP A 666 7.85 1.24 -21.95
N PRO A 667 9.15 1.23 -21.59
CA PRO A 667 9.89 2.45 -21.30
C PRO A 667 9.96 3.48 -22.44
N PHE A 668 9.83 3.07 -23.71
CA PHE A 668 9.82 4.01 -24.83
C PHE A 668 8.48 4.73 -24.92
N GLU A 669 7.38 3.99 -24.79
CA GLU A 669 6.02 4.53 -24.75
C GLU A 669 5.78 5.40 -23.51
N ALA A 670 6.45 5.09 -22.39
CA ALA A 670 6.46 5.89 -21.16
C ALA A 670 7.44 7.10 -21.20
N GLY A 671 8.09 7.39 -22.33
CA GLY A 671 8.96 8.57 -22.44
C GLY A 671 10.31 8.49 -21.70
N ILE A 672 10.63 7.35 -21.08
CA ILE A 672 11.90 7.10 -20.37
C ILE A 672 12.85 6.19 -21.15
N GLY A 673 12.70 6.11 -22.49
CA GLY A 673 13.50 5.24 -23.36
C GLY A 673 15.02 5.47 -23.28
N PHE A 674 15.47 6.61 -22.73
CA PHE A 674 16.88 6.86 -22.43
C PHE A 674 17.47 5.90 -21.37
N THR A 675 16.61 5.22 -20.60
CA THR A 675 16.98 4.18 -19.64
C THR A 675 17.22 2.81 -20.28
N VAL A 676 16.97 2.65 -21.59
CA VAL A 676 17.13 1.38 -22.32
C VAL A 676 18.24 1.50 -23.37
N PRO A 677 19.52 1.50 -22.96
CA PRO A 677 20.65 1.73 -23.84
C PRO A 677 21.04 0.49 -24.66
N LEU A 678 20.13 -0.03 -25.50
CA LEU A 678 20.29 -1.26 -26.31
C LEU A 678 21.58 -1.31 -27.15
N LYS A 679 22.12 -0.14 -27.53
CA LYS A 679 23.36 -0.05 -28.31
C LYS A 679 24.61 -0.28 -27.44
N THR A 680 24.59 0.14 -26.19
CA THR A 680 25.78 0.13 -25.32
C THR A 680 25.73 -0.91 -24.21
N LYS A 681 24.54 -1.45 -23.90
CA LYS A 681 24.35 -2.61 -23.04
C LYS A 681 24.16 -3.83 -23.94
N THR A 682 25.24 -4.54 -24.18
CA THR A 682 25.26 -5.75 -25.03
C THR A 682 24.85 -6.99 -24.26
N ASP A 683 25.02 -6.98 -22.94
CA ASP A 683 24.56 -8.05 -22.04
C ASP A 683 23.05 -8.24 -22.17
N ASP A 684 22.61 -9.47 -21.96
CA ASP A 684 21.19 -9.80 -21.88
C ASP A 684 20.56 -9.23 -20.60
N PHE A 685 19.27 -8.92 -20.67
CA PHE A 685 18.46 -8.45 -19.54
C PHE A 685 16.98 -8.75 -19.78
N ILE A 686 16.19 -8.84 -18.71
CA ILE A 686 14.78 -9.21 -18.80
C ILE A 686 14.02 -8.20 -19.68
N GLY A 687 13.31 -8.74 -20.68
CA GLY A 687 12.52 -7.94 -21.64
C GLY A 687 13.32 -7.39 -22.82
N ARG A 688 14.64 -7.62 -22.91
CA ARG A 688 15.50 -7.07 -23.97
C ARG A 688 14.97 -7.31 -25.39
N ASP A 689 14.63 -8.55 -25.73
CA ASP A 689 14.14 -8.91 -27.07
C ASP A 689 12.78 -8.27 -27.37
N ALA A 690 11.89 -8.20 -26.38
CA ALA A 690 10.62 -7.52 -26.53
C ALA A 690 10.83 -6.00 -26.75
N LEU A 691 11.77 -5.40 -26.02
CA LEU A 691 12.11 -3.98 -26.15
C LEU A 691 12.80 -3.64 -27.47
N ILE A 692 13.59 -4.55 -28.04
CA ILE A 692 14.12 -4.40 -29.41
C ILE A 692 12.96 -4.32 -30.40
N ARG A 693 12.02 -5.28 -30.35
CA ARG A 693 10.85 -5.30 -31.25
C ARG A 693 9.96 -4.06 -31.07
N ARG A 694 9.68 -3.66 -29.83
CA ARG A 694 8.87 -2.47 -29.50
C ARG A 694 9.55 -1.18 -29.96
N LYS A 695 10.88 -1.10 -29.93
CA LYS A 695 11.63 0.04 -30.49
C LYS A 695 11.62 0.08 -32.01
N GLU A 696 11.64 -1.06 -32.68
CA GLU A 696 11.58 -1.18 -34.15
C GLU A 696 10.16 -0.94 -34.67
N HIS A 697 9.14 -1.24 -33.86
CA HIS A 697 7.73 -1.10 -34.19
C HIS A 697 6.95 -0.36 -33.07
N PRO A 698 7.27 0.92 -32.81
CA PRO A 698 6.61 1.68 -31.76
C PRO A 698 5.15 1.93 -32.15
N SER A 699 4.22 1.65 -31.23
CA SER A 699 2.80 1.88 -31.46
C SER A 699 2.40 3.29 -31.01
N CYS A 700 2.88 3.68 -29.83
CA CYS A 700 2.58 4.96 -29.22
C CYS A 700 3.86 5.69 -28.76
N LYS A 701 3.71 6.95 -28.38
CA LYS A 701 4.77 7.78 -27.81
C LYS A 701 4.21 8.74 -26.78
N LEU A 702 4.93 8.92 -25.67
CA LEU A 702 4.63 10.00 -24.71
C LEU A 702 5.00 11.35 -25.32
N VAL A 703 4.05 12.28 -25.29
CA VAL A 703 4.20 13.67 -25.74
C VAL A 703 3.66 14.64 -24.71
N GLY A 704 4.02 15.92 -24.86
CA GLY A 704 3.35 17.00 -24.16
C GLY A 704 2.26 17.59 -25.05
N LEU A 705 1.18 18.05 -24.43
CA LEU A 705 0.12 18.81 -25.08
C LEU A 705 0.03 20.20 -24.44
N ASP A 706 0.04 21.22 -25.29
CA ASP A 706 -0.36 22.59 -24.96
C ASP A 706 -1.83 22.75 -25.32
N ILE A 707 -2.69 23.04 -24.35
CA ILE A 707 -4.14 23.03 -24.55
C ILE A 707 -4.64 24.47 -24.69
N ASP A 708 -5.15 24.81 -25.87
CA ASP A 708 -5.70 26.13 -26.19
C ASP A 708 -7.17 26.24 -25.76
N ALA A 709 -7.39 25.94 -24.47
CA ALA A 709 -8.69 26.07 -23.84
C ALA A 709 -8.55 26.26 -22.34
N ASN A 710 -9.44 27.07 -21.75
CA ASN A 710 -9.50 27.29 -20.30
C ASN A 710 -10.34 26.21 -19.57
N VAL A 711 -10.42 25.00 -20.13
CA VAL A 711 -11.20 23.88 -19.59
C VAL A 711 -10.21 22.83 -19.08
N ALA A 712 -10.43 22.34 -17.85
CA ALA A 712 -9.60 21.30 -17.28
C ALA A 712 -9.72 19.99 -18.07
N VAL A 713 -8.59 19.29 -18.17
CA VAL A 713 -8.49 17.94 -18.72
C VAL A 713 -7.96 17.01 -17.63
N GLY A 714 -8.14 15.71 -17.80
CA GLY A 714 -7.80 14.69 -16.82
C GLY A 714 -7.33 13.40 -17.48
N HIS A 715 -6.79 12.51 -16.64
CA HIS A 715 -6.39 11.16 -17.03
C HIS A 715 -7.53 10.42 -17.74
N GLY A 716 -7.23 9.77 -18.87
CA GLY A 716 -8.18 9.00 -19.67
C GLY A 716 -9.02 9.83 -20.66
N ASP A 717 -8.92 11.16 -20.68
CA ASP A 717 -9.52 11.94 -21.76
C ASP A 717 -8.92 11.52 -23.11
N CYS A 718 -9.79 11.24 -24.09
CA CYS A 718 -9.39 10.86 -25.44
C CYS A 718 -8.78 12.04 -26.22
N VAL A 719 -7.77 11.74 -27.04
CA VAL A 719 -7.14 12.71 -27.96
C VAL A 719 -7.47 12.32 -29.40
N HIS A 720 -7.85 13.29 -30.22
CA HIS A 720 -8.41 13.05 -31.55
C HIS A 720 -7.74 13.85 -32.66
N VAL A 721 -7.83 13.30 -33.87
CA VAL A 721 -7.67 14.00 -35.14
C VAL A 721 -8.92 13.72 -35.99
N GLY A 722 -9.70 14.77 -36.22
CA GLY A 722 -11.05 14.62 -36.78
C GLY A 722 -11.92 13.74 -35.86
N ARG A 723 -12.52 12.69 -36.42
CA ARG A 723 -13.36 11.76 -35.63
C ARG A 723 -12.54 10.69 -34.90
N ALA A 724 -11.39 10.30 -35.44
CA ALA A 724 -10.59 9.19 -34.92
C ALA A 724 -9.94 9.56 -33.59
N GLN A 725 -10.01 8.66 -32.61
CA GLN A 725 -9.21 8.75 -31.40
C GLN A 725 -7.81 8.22 -31.72
N ILE A 726 -6.79 9.02 -31.45
CA ILE A 726 -5.38 8.72 -31.73
C ILE A 726 -4.53 8.63 -30.47
N GLY A 727 -5.15 8.71 -29.29
CA GLY A 727 -4.45 8.58 -28.02
C GLY A 727 -5.30 8.98 -26.83
N GLU A 728 -4.63 9.17 -25.70
CA GLU A 728 -5.25 9.54 -24.44
C GLU A 728 -4.30 10.39 -23.58
N ILE A 729 -4.89 11.20 -22.70
CA ILE A 729 -4.17 11.95 -21.68
C ILE A 729 -3.78 11.01 -20.53
N THR A 730 -2.52 11.03 -20.14
CA THR A 730 -2.02 10.24 -19.00
C THR A 730 -1.97 11.07 -17.73
N SER A 731 -1.44 12.29 -17.79
CA SER A 731 -1.34 13.22 -16.65
C SER A 731 -1.60 14.65 -17.11
N SER A 732 -2.18 15.51 -16.28
CA SER A 732 -2.51 16.88 -16.69
C SER A 732 -2.62 17.85 -15.54
N MET A 733 -2.35 19.13 -15.82
CA MET A 733 -2.45 20.19 -14.82
C MET A 733 -2.62 21.57 -15.48
N ARG A 734 -3.03 22.57 -14.68
CA ARG A 734 -2.94 23.98 -15.09
C ARG A 734 -1.63 24.56 -14.58
N SER A 735 -0.72 24.90 -15.49
CA SER A 735 0.61 25.40 -15.16
C SER A 735 0.55 26.87 -14.71
N PRO A 736 0.96 27.20 -13.47
CA PRO A 736 1.05 28.59 -13.02
C PRO A 736 2.13 29.37 -13.77
N VAL A 737 3.31 28.79 -13.99
CA VAL A 737 4.42 29.49 -14.67
C VAL A 737 4.14 29.72 -16.16
N LEU A 738 3.43 28.80 -16.81
CA LEU A 738 3.10 28.92 -18.23
C LEU A 738 1.74 29.60 -18.49
N GLY A 739 0.90 29.74 -17.47
CA GLY A 739 -0.44 30.35 -17.58
C GLY A 739 -1.44 29.56 -18.42
N LYS A 740 -1.21 28.27 -18.67
CA LYS A 740 -2.00 27.43 -19.60
C LYS A 740 -2.27 26.03 -19.03
N ASN A 741 -3.27 25.36 -19.59
CA ASN A 741 -3.51 23.93 -19.33
C ASN A 741 -2.51 23.10 -20.15
N ILE A 742 -1.86 22.14 -19.51
CA ILE A 742 -0.89 21.24 -20.12
C ILE A 742 -1.23 19.79 -19.77
N ALA A 743 -0.77 18.86 -20.61
CA ALA A 743 -0.91 17.44 -20.34
C ALA A 743 0.27 16.64 -20.89
N LEU A 744 0.57 15.52 -20.24
CA LEU A 744 1.26 14.38 -20.82
C LEU A 744 0.20 13.50 -21.50
N ALA A 745 0.52 12.99 -22.68
CA ALA A 745 -0.38 12.13 -23.44
C ALA A 745 0.39 11.05 -24.16
N ARG A 746 -0.22 9.88 -24.29
CA ARG A 746 0.30 8.77 -25.10
C ARG A 746 -0.48 8.76 -26.41
N LEU A 747 0.20 9.10 -27.50
CA LEU A 747 -0.39 9.20 -28.84
C LEU A 747 0.18 8.16 -29.78
N ASP A 748 -0.61 7.77 -30.77
CA ASP A 748 -0.18 7.04 -31.95
C ASP A 748 1.03 7.75 -32.59
N VAL A 749 2.06 6.97 -32.93
CA VAL A 749 3.33 7.51 -33.44
C VAL A 749 3.19 8.36 -34.70
N THR A 750 2.14 8.17 -35.50
CA THR A 750 1.89 8.94 -36.73
C THR A 750 1.41 10.37 -36.46
N HIS A 751 1.02 10.69 -35.21
CA HIS A 751 0.53 12.01 -34.79
C HIS A 751 1.34 12.60 -33.62
N ALA A 752 2.49 12.02 -33.30
CA ALA A 752 3.28 12.37 -32.12
C ALA A 752 4.42 13.38 -32.40
N ASP A 753 4.48 13.95 -33.60
CA ASP A 753 5.47 14.96 -33.98
C ASP A 753 5.13 16.32 -33.38
N ILE A 754 6.15 17.04 -32.92
CA ILE A 754 6.01 18.39 -32.35
C ILE A 754 5.37 19.32 -33.37
N GLY A 755 4.36 20.08 -32.94
CA GLY A 755 3.61 21.00 -33.78
C GLY A 755 2.34 20.40 -34.38
N THR A 756 2.11 19.08 -34.24
CA THR A 756 0.86 18.45 -34.68
C THR A 756 -0.32 19.02 -33.90
N GLU A 757 -1.35 19.46 -34.61
CA GLU A 757 -2.62 19.93 -34.03
C GLU A 757 -3.52 18.72 -33.75
N VAL A 758 -4.09 18.68 -32.54
CA VAL A 758 -4.97 17.62 -32.05
C VAL A 758 -6.11 18.23 -31.25
N GLU A 759 -7.12 17.43 -30.93
CA GLU A 759 -8.26 17.87 -30.12
C GLU A 759 -8.53 16.92 -28.96
N ILE A 760 -8.69 17.47 -27.75
CA ILE A 760 -9.04 16.69 -26.57
C ILE A 760 -10.57 16.57 -26.51
N GLY A 761 -11.05 15.34 -26.43
CA GLY A 761 -12.46 15.03 -26.29
C GLY A 761 -13.00 15.29 -24.90
N LYS A 762 -14.19 15.89 -24.84
CA LYS A 762 -15.02 16.02 -23.65
C LYS A 762 -16.43 15.52 -23.94
N LEU A 763 -17.22 15.30 -22.89
CA LEU A 763 -18.54 14.67 -22.99
C LEU A 763 -18.41 13.23 -23.50
N ASP A 764 -19.01 12.92 -24.65
CA ASP A 764 -18.84 11.64 -25.35
C ASP A 764 -17.54 11.54 -26.16
N GLY A 765 -16.66 12.53 -26.01
CA GLY A 765 -15.44 12.61 -26.79
C GLY A 765 -15.72 12.86 -28.27
N GLN A 766 -16.80 13.55 -28.65
CA GLN A 766 -17.03 14.10 -30.01
C GLN A 766 -17.73 15.46 -29.97
N GLN A 767 -18.71 15.64 -29.07
CA GLN A 767 -19.52 16.86 -29.00
C GLN A 767 -18.74 18.10 -28.57
N LYS A 768 -17.70 17.92 -27.75
CA LYS A 768 -16.84 19.01 -27.30
C LYS A 768 -15.38 18.65 -27.53
N ARG A 769 -14.71 19.49 -28.32
CA ARG A 769 -13.30 19.41 -28.68
C ARG A 769 -12.55 20.60 -28.15
N LEU A 770 -11.48 20.34 -27.41
CA LEU A 770 -10.56 21.37 -26.95
C LEU A 770 -9.32 21.34 -27.85
N PRO A 771 -9.02 22.39 -28.60
CA PRO A 771 -7.82 22.43 -29.44
C PRO A 771 -6.56 22.30 -28.58
N ALA A 772 -5.59 21.53 -29.06
CA ALA A 772 -4.31 21.37 -28.41
C ALA A 772 -3.21 21.11 -29.45
N ARG A 773 -1.97 21.37 -29.07
CA ARG A 773 -0.81 21.16 -29.94
C ARG A 773 0.23 20.29 -29.25
N VAL A 774 0.80 19.35 -30.01
CA VAL A 774 1.90 18.50 -29.56
C VAL A 774 3.16 19.34 -29.35
N VAL A 775 3.77 19.19 -28.17
CA VAL A 775 5.00 19.88 -27.72
C VAL A 775 5.94 18.88 -27.02
N PRO A 776 7.20 19.23 -26.71
CA PRO A 776 8.03 18.40 -25.85
C PRO A 776 7.31 18.09 -24.53
N PHE A 777 7.36 16.83 -24.08
CA PHE A 777 6.62 16.38 -22.90
C PHE A 777 7.11 16.99 -21.58
N ALA A 778 8.33 17.53 -21.54
CA ALA A 778 8.74 18.44 -20.48
C ALA A 778 8.38 19.88 -20.91
N HIS A 779 7.23 20.38 -20.43
CA HIS A 779 6.76 21.74 -20.74
C HIS A 779 7.59 22.84 -20.09
N TYR A 780 8.28 22.53 -18.99
CA TYR A 780 9.17 23.44 -18.27
C TYR A 780 10.59 22.87 -18.17
N ASP A 781 11.57 23.72 -18.49
CA ASP A 781 13.00 23.36 -18.55
C ASP A 781 13.28 22.02 -19.28
N PRO A 782 12.89 21.87 -20.57
CA PRO A 782 13.07 20.62 -21.31
C PRO A 782 14.54 20.20 -21.44
N GLN A 783 15.48 21.16 -21.37
CA GLN A 783 16.93 20.89 -21.40
C GLN A 783 17.48 20.45 -20.02
N LYS A 784 16.66 20.45 -18.97
CA LYS A 784 17.05 20.07 -17.60
C LYS A 784 18.23 20.87 -17.07
N THR A 785 18.23 22.18 -17.33
CA THR A 785 19.27 23.10 -16.88
C THR A 785 19.21 23.37 -15.37
N ARG A 786 18.01 23.44 -14.79
CA ARG A 786 17.79 23.69 -13.36
C ARG A 786 18.22 22.55 -12.45
N PRO A 787 17.86 21.27 -12.69
CA PRO A 787 18.34 20.18 -11.84
C PRO A 787 19.87 19.97 -11.95
N ARG A 788 20.49 20.43 -13.05
CA ARG A 788 21.94 20.38 -13.28
C ARG A 788 22.72 21.58 -12.72
N SER A 789 22.03 22.68 -12.40
CA SER A 789 22.62 23.93 -11.89
C SER A 789 23.26 23.79 -10.53
#